data_AF-H2PV22-F1
#
_entry.id   AF-H2PV22-F1
#
_cell.length_a   1.000
_cell.length_b   1.000
_cell.length_c   1.000
_cell.angle_alpha   90.00
_cell.angle_beta   90.00
_cell.angle_gamma   90.00
#
_symmetry.space_group_name_H-M   'P 1'
#
loop_
_entity.id
_entity.type
_entity.pdbx_description
1 polymer ?
#
loop_
_entity_poly.entity_id
_entity_poly.type
_entity_poly.pdbx_seq_one_letter_code
_entity_poly.pdbx_strand_id
1 'polypeptide(L)'
;MGCSSSSTKTRRSETSLRAALIIQNWYRGYKARLKARQHYALTIFQSIEYADEQGQMQLSTFFSFMLENYTHIHKEELELRNQSLESQQDMRDRRDYVDLIDVPDSYNGPRLQFPLTCTDIDLLLEAFKEQQILHAHYVLEVLFETKKVLKQMPNFTHIQTSPSKEVTICGDLHGKLDDLFLIFYKNGLPSERNPYVFNGDFVDRGRNSIEILMILCVSFLVYPNDLHLNRGNHEDFMMNLRYGFTKEILHKYKLHGKRILQILEELYAWLPIGTIVDNEILVIHGGISETTDLNLLHRVERNKMKSVLIPPTETNRDHDTDWKHNKVGVTFNAHGRIKTNGSPIEHLTKHEWEQIIDILWSDPRGKNGCFPNTGRGGGCYFGPDVTSKILNKYQLKMLIRSHECKPEGYEICHDGKVVTIFSASNYYEEGSNRGAYIKLCSGTTPRFFQYQVTKATCFQPLRQRVHTMENSAIKILRERVISRKSDLIRAFQLQDHRKSGKLSVSQWAFCMENILGLNLPWRSLSSNLVNIDQNGNVEYMSSFHNIHIEKPVQEAHSTLVETLYRYRSDLEIIFNAIDTDHSGLISMEEFRAMWKLFSSHYNVLIDDSQVNKLANIMDLNKDGSIDFNEFLKAFYVVHRYEDLMKPDVTNLG
;
A
#
# COMPACT_ATOMS: atom_id res chain seq x y z
N MET A 1 4.29 -19.46 -82.45
CA MET A 1 4.40 -20.15 -81.15
C MET A 1 4.62 -19.10 -80.08
N GLY A 2 3.73 -18.97 -79.10
CA GLY A 2 3.70 -17.82 -78.18
C GLY A 2 3.74 -18.20 -76.69
N CYS A 3 4.35 -17.30 -75.92
CA CYS A 3 4.12 -16.98 -74.50
C CYS A 3 3.57 -18.06 -73.55
N SER A 4 4.46 -18.63 -72.72
CA SER A 4 4.05 -19.43 -71.54
C SER A 4 4.90 -19.23 -70.27
N SER A 5 6.01 -18.49 -70.31
CA SER A 5 6.97 -18.37 -69.19
C SER A 5 6.77 -17.18 -68.24
N SER A 6 5.92 -16.21 -68.59
CA SER A 6 5.71 -14.99 -67.78
C SER A 6 4.77 -15.23 -66.58
N SER A 7 3.63 -15.91 -66.80
CA SER A 7 2.56 -16.03 -65.79
C SER A 7 2.93 -16.89 -64.57
N THR A 8 3.91 -17.78 -64.69
CA THR A 8 4.33 -18.68 -63.61
C THR A 8 5.22 -17.99 -62.57
N LYS A 9 6.02 -17.00 -62.97
CA LYS A 9 6.80 -16.17 -62.04
C LYS A 9 5.91 -15.22 -61.24
N THR A 10 4.95 -14.55 -61.89
CA THR A 10 3.96 -13.69 -61.21
C THR A 10 3.04 -14.49 -60.29
N ARG A 11 2.56 -15.68 -60.70
CA ARG A 11 1.83 -16.57 -59.78
C ARG A 11 2.64 -16.97 -58.56
N ARG A 12 3.94 -17.27 -58.70
CA ARG A 12 4.82 -17.59 -57.55
C ARG A 12 4.97 -16.38 -56.62
N SER A 13 5.19 -15.17 -57.13
CA SER A 13 5.28 -13.97 -56.27
C SER A 13 3.95 -13.68 -55.56
N GLU A 14 2.82 -13.85 -56.24
CA GLU A 14 1.49 -13.68 -55.65
C GLU A 14 1.21 -14.73 -54.56
N THR A 15 1.59 -15.99 -54.81
CA THR A 15 1.45 -17.08 -53.82
C THR A 15 2.31 -16.80 -52.58
N SER A 16 3.56 -16.35 -52.76
CA SER A 16 4.44 -15.94 -51.65
C SER A 16 3.88 -14.73 -50.88
N LEU A 17 3.31 -13.74 -51.57
CA LEU A 17 2.67 -12.58 -50.94
C LEU A 17 1.44 -12.98 -50.12
N ARG A 18 0.57 -13.84 -50.67
CA ARG A 18 -0.59 -14.41 -49.96
C ARG A 18 -0.15 -15.22 -48.74
N ALA A 19 0.89 -16.04 -48.85
CA ALA A 19 1.45 -16.79 -47.73
C ALA A 19 2.01 -15.85 -46.63
N ALA A 20 2.75 -14.80 -47.02
CA ALA A 20 3.27 -13.81 -46.08
C ALA A 20 2.14 -13.07 -45.34
N LEU A 21 1.05 -12.69 -46.03
CA LEU A 21 -0.13 -12.07 -45.42
C LEU A 21 -0.84 -13.02 -44.43
N ILE A 22 -0.97 -14.31 -44.77
CA ILE A 22 -1.54 -15.32 -43.87
C ILE A 22 -0.67 -15.47 -42.61
N ILE A 23 0.66 -15.59 -42.76
CA ILE A 23 1.60 -15.69 -41.63
C ILE A 23 1.56 -14.43 -40.77
N GLN A 24 1.54 -13.24 -41.38
CA GLN A 24 1.44 -11.96 -40.64
C GLN A 24 0.11 -11.86 -39.87
N ASN A 25 -1.02 -12.24 -40.47
CA ASN A 25 -2.32 -12.20 -39.81
C ASN A 25 -2.42 -13.24 -38.68
N TRP A 26 -1.90 -14.45 -38.89
CA TRP A 26 -1.78 -15.47 -37.84
C TRP A 26 -0.89 -14.97 -36.69
N TYR A 27 0.26 -14.37 -37.00
CA TYR A 27 1.19 -13.85 -35.99
C TYR A 27 0.62 -12.66 -35.21
N ARG A 28 -0.06 -11.72 -35.89
CA ARG A 28 -0.81 -10.63 -35.24
C ARG A 28 -1.88 -11.17 -34.29
N GLY A 29 -2.70 -12.13 -34.75
CA GLY A 29 -3.73 -12.76 -33.93
C GLY A 29 -3.15 -13.56 -32.75
N TYR A 30 -2.06 -14.29 -32.95
CA TYR A 30 -1.34 -15.00 -31.90
C TYR A 30 -0.76 -14.03 -30.84
N LYS A 31 -0.09 -12.95 -31.28
CA LYS A 31 0.45 -11.91 -30.41
C LYS A 31 -0.65 -11.17 -29.64
N ALA A 32 -1.80 -10.90 -30.27
CA ALA A 32 -2.96 -10.31 -29.62
C ALA A 32 -3.54 -11.23 -28.54
N ARG A 33 -3.69 -12.53 -28.80
CA ARG A 33 -4.14 -13.52 -27.79
C ARG A 33 -3.18 -13.63 -26.62
N LEU A 34 -1.86 -13.63 -26.86
CA LEU A 34 -0.87 -13.60 -25.78
C LEU A 34 -0.98 -12.33 -24.93
N LYS A 35 -1.12 -11.16 -25.56
CA LYS A 35 -1.34 -9.89 -24.84
C LYS A 35 -2.64 -9.89 -24.03
N ALA A 36 -3.72 -10.44 -24.56
CA ALA A 36 -5.00 -10.54 -23.84
C ALA A 36 -4.89 -11.43 -22.60
N ARG A 37 -4.25 -12.61 -22.71
CA ARG A 37 -3.96 -13.49 -21.57
C ARG A 37 -3.04 -12.82 -20.55
N GLN A 38 -2.00 -12.11 -21.02
CA GLN A 38 -1.11 -11.34 -20.15
C GLN A 38 -1.88 -10.28 -19.37
N HIS A 39 -2.74 -9.53 -20.05
CA HIS A 39 -3.57 -8.50 -19.45
C HIS A 39 -4.52 -9.08 -18.39
N TYR A 40 -5.27 -10.15 -18.70
CA TYR A 40 -6.17 -10.79 -17.73
C TYR A 40 -5.46 -11.27 -16.47
N ALA A 41 -4.27 -11.88 -16.59
CA ALA A 41 -3.50 -12.31 -15.43
C ALA A 41 -3.06 -11.13 -14.55
N LEU A 42 -2.59 -10.04 -15.16
CA LEU A 42 -2.23 -8.81 -14.43
C LEU A 42 -3.45 -8.15 -13.77
N THR A 43 -4.60 -8.09 -14.45
CA THR A 43 -5.85 -7.57 -13.88
C THR A 43 -6.33 -8.40 -12.70
N ILE A 44 -6.11 -9.72 -12.70
CA ILE A 44 -6.40 -10.58 -11.55
C ILE A 44 -5.54 -10.18 -10.34
N PHE A 45 -4.22 -10.07 -10.51
CA PHE A 45 -3.33 -9.67 -9.40
C PHE A 45 -3.70 -8.27 -8.86
N GLN A 46 -3.86 -7.28 -9.75
CA GLN A 46 -4.24 -5.91 -9.38
C GLN A 46 -5.59 -5.85 -8.66
N SER A 47 -6.60 -6.60 -9.11
CA SER A 47 -7.92 -6.58 -8.47
C SER A 47 -7.91 -7.18 -7.06
N ILE A 48 -7.08 -8.19 -6.82
CA ILE A 48 -6.91 -8.79 -5.49
C ILE A 48 -6.15 -7.85 -4.57
N GLU A 49 -5.03 -7.29 -5.06
CA GLU A 49 -4.23 -6.28 -4.36
C GLU A 49 -5.06 -5.05 -3.93
N TYR A 50 -5.82 -4.46 -4.86
CA TYR A 50 -6.66 -3.29 -4.57
C TYR A 50 -7.76 -3.64 -3.56
N ALA A 51 -8.37 -4.83 -3.66
CA ALA A 51 -9.38 -5.28 -2.71
C ALA A 51 -8.82 -5.53 -1.29
N ASP A 52 -7.56 -5.94 -1.18
CA ASP A 52 -6.90 -6.10 0.13
C ASP A 52 -6.46 -4.74 0.70
N GLU A 53 -6.04 -3.78 -0.14
CA GLU A 53 -5.78 -2.39 0.26
C GLU A 53 -7.05 -1.68 0.73
N GLN A 54 -8.15 -1.84 0.01
CA GLN A 54 -9.47 -1.35 0.42
C GLN A 54 -9.93 -1.97 1.73
N GLY A 55 -9.69 -3.27 1.93
CA GLY A 55 -9.96 -3.93 3.21
C GLY A 55 -9.21 -3.28 4.37
N GLN A 56 -7.97 -2.80 4.14
CA GLN A 56 -7.19 -2.12 5.16
C GLN A 56 -7.70 -0.69 5.45
N MET A 57 -8.08 0.07 4.43
CA MET A 57 -8.74 1.38 4.59
C MET A 57 -10.08 1.27 5.35
N GLN A 58 -10.87 0.23 5.06
CA GLN A 58 -12.13 -0.04 5.77
C GLN A 58 -11.89 -0.43 7.22
N LEU A 59 -10.89 -1.27 7.49
CA LEU A 59 -10.51 -1.70 8.83
C LEU A 59 -10.07 -0.52 9.72
N SER A 60 -9.28 0.43 9.18
CA SER A 60 -8.91 1.63 9.94
C SER A 60 -10.11 2.56 10.18
N THR A 61 -10.97 2.73 9.18
CA THR A 61 -12.24 3.49 9.31
C THR A 61 -13.13 2.88 10.40
N PHE A 62 -13.21 1.56 10.48
CA PHE A 62 -13.93 0.84 11.54
C PHE A 62 -13.36 1.13 12.93
N PHE A 63 -12.03 1.10 13.11
CA PHE A 63 -11.42 1.45 14.39
C PHE A 63 -11.68 2.92 14.78
N SER A 64 -11.61 3.85 13.83
CA SER A 64 -11.99 5.26 14.09
C SER A 64 -13.45 5.41 14.48
N PHE A 65 -14.38 4.75 13.77
CA PHE A 65 -15.81 4.76 14.10
C PHE A 65 -16.09 4.18 15.49
N MET A 66 -15.42 3.09 15.87
CA MET A 66 -15.52 2.52 17.21
C MET A 66 -15.07 3.51 18.29
N LEU A 67 -13.96 4.23 18.06
CA LEU A 67 -13.46 5.25 18.98
C LEU A 67 -14.43 6.43 19.10
N GLU A 68 -14.92 6.96 17.98
CA GLU A 68 -15.88 8.09 17.95
C GLU A 68 -17.16 7.75 18.71
N ASN A 69 -17.77 6.59 18.46
CA ASN A 69 -19.01 6.20 19.14
C ASN A 69 -18.83 5.86 20.63
N TYR A 70 -17.64 5.42 21.05
CA TYR A 70 -17.33 5.22 22.48
C TYR A 70 -17.02 6.53 23.23
N THR A 71 -16.53 7.58 22.56
CA THR A 71 -16.17 8.87 23.20
C THR A 71 -17.36 9.70 23.71
N HIS A 72 -18.60 9.24 23.54
CA HIS A 72 -19.80 9.94 24.01
C HIS A 72 -20.02 9.89 25.54
N ILE A 73 -19.10 9.33 26.32
CA ILE A 73 -19.16 9.33 27.80
C ILE A 73 -18.01 10.17 28.38
N HIS A 74 -18.41 11.35 28.91
CA HIS A 74 -17.62 12.36 29.63
C HIS A 74 -16.52 13.13 28.87
N LYS A 75 -16.82 14.40 28.60
CA LYS A 75 -15.96 15.39 27.95
C LYS A 75 -15.84 16.65 28.82
N GLU A 76 -15.12 16.58 29.94
CA GLU A 76 -14.94 17.76 30.83
C GLU A 76 -13.65 17.82 31.67
N GLU A 77 -12.73 16.85 31.61
CA GLU A 77 -11.57 16.77 32.55
C GLU A 77 -10.15 16.83 31.93
N LEU A 78 -10.02 17.08 30.62
CA LEU A 78 -8.77 16.78 29.87
C LEU A 78 -7.74 17.92 29.71
N GLU A 79 -7.98 19.14 30.20
CA GLU A 79 -7.14 20.31 29.85
C GLU A 79 -5.84 20.49 30.68
N LEU A 80 -5.48 19.57 31.59
CA LEU A 80 -4.53 19.86 32.68
C LEU A 80 -3.16 19.16 32.65
N ARG A 81 -2.80 18.38 31.62
CA ARG A 81 -1.61 17.49 31.71
C ARG A 81 -0.51 17.58 30.64
N ASN A 82 -0.74 18.18 29.48
CA ASN A 82 0.20 18.11 28.35
C ASN A 82 0.84 19.47 27.99
N GLN A 83 1.66 20.01 28.90
CA GLN A 83 2.63 21.05 28.57
C GLN A 83 4.01 20.69 29.13
N SER A 84 5.05 20.85 28.29
CA SER A 84 6.48 20.64 28.55
C SER A 84 6.99 19.19 28.56
N LEU A 85 7.42 18.67 27.39
CA LEU A 85 8.74 18.02 27.16
C LEU A 85 8.84 17.50 25.70
N GLU A 86 9.41 18.28 24.77
CA GLU A 86 9.69 17.78 23.40
C GLU A 86 11.14 18.04 22.92
N SER A 87 11.80 19.11 23.38
CA SER A 87 13.17 19.46 22.95
C SER A 87 14.29 18.75 23.72
N GLN A 88 13.99 18.03 24.82
CA GLN A 88 14.98 17.30 25.64
C GLN A 88 14.84 15.76 25.61
N GLN A 89 13.87 15.23 24.84
CA GLN A 89 13.57 13.79 24.82
C GLN A 89 14.44 13.04 23.81
N ASP A 90 14.51 13.53 22.56
CA ASP A 90 15.11 12.84 21.39
C ASP A 90 16.61 12.51 21.56
N MET A 91 17.36 13.33 22.32
CA MET A 91 18.78 13.09 22.67
C MET A 91 18.98 12.18 23.88
N ARG A 92 17.94 12.01 24.70
CA ARG A 92 17.93 11.07 25.84
C ARG A 92 17.68 9.67 25.29
N ASP A 93 16.64 9.52 24.47
CA ASP A 93 16.28 8.27 23.80
C ASP A 93 17.48 7.63 23.06
N ARG A 94 18.26 8.35 22.24
CA ARG A 94 19.40 7.73 21.54
C ARG A 94 20.37 7.03 22.51
N ARG A 95 20.74 7.68 23.62
CA ARG A 95 21.68 7.13 24.62
C ARG A 95 21.03 6.01 25.43
N ASP A 96 19.75 6.15 25.72
CA ASP A 96 18.98 5.16 26.48
C ASP A 96 18.72 3.87 25.67
N TYR A 97 18.90 3.86 24.34
CA TYR A 97 18.64 2.68 23.49
C TYR A 97 19.83 2.16 22.66
N VAL A 98 20.68 3.02 22.08
CA VAL A 98 21.78 2.56 21.20
C VAL A 98 23.01 2.15 22.02
N ASP A 99 23.36 2.95 23.03
CA ASP A 99 24.55 2.76 23.86
C ASP A 99 24.44 1.53 24.79
N LEU A 100 23.25 0.92 24.91
CA LEU A 100 22.97 -0.31 25.67
C LEU A 100 22.98 -1.59 24.80
N ILE A 101 23.15 -1.49 23.48
CA ILE A 101 23.16 -2.65 22.58
C ILE A 101 24.60 -2.98 22.21
N ASP A 102 25.20 -3.90 22.98
CA ASP A 102 26.52 -4.46 22.68
C ASP A 102 26.53 -5.18 21.32
N VAL A 103 27.53 -4.88 20.49
CA VAL A 103 27.78 -5.60 19.23
C VAL A 103 28.83 -6.68 19.50
N PRO A 104 28.48 -7.98 19.53
CA PRO A 104 29.41 -9.03 19.94
C PRO A 104 30.59 -9.15 18.97
N ASP A 105 31.77 -9.56 19.48
CA ASP A 105 32.97 -9.75 18.65
C ASP A 105 32.77 -10.82 17.55
N SER A 106 31.85 -11.77 17.76
CA SER A 106 31.47 -12.79 16.78
C SER A 106 30.63 -12.25 15.60
N TYR A 107 30.17 -11.00 15.66
CA TYR A 107 29.47 -10.37 14.55
C TYR A 107 30.48 -9.90 13.48
N ASN A 108 30.45 -10.60 12.35
CA ASN A 108 31.34 -10.39 11.20
C ASN A 108 30.72 -9.53 10.08
N GLY A 109 29.51 -9.00 10.28
CA GLY A 109 28.84 -8.17 9.29
C GLY A 109 29.30 -6.71 9.30
N PRO A 110 28.68 -5.85 8.47
CA PRO A 110 28.92 -4.41 8.42
C PRO A 110 28.98 -3.75 9.80
N ARG A 111 30.06 -3.03 10.07
CA ARG A 111 30.22 -2.15 11.23
C ARG A 111 30.31 -0.72 10.74
N LEU A 112 29.24 0.05 10.94
CA LEU A 112 29.15 1.44 10.51
C LEU A 112 29.77 2.37 11.57
N GLN A 113 30.34 3.49 11.13
CA GLN A 113 30.84 4.53 12.04
C GLN A 113 30.51 5.91 11.49
N PHE A 114 29.97 6.78 12.34
CA PHE A 114 29.61 8.14 11.95
C PHE A 114 30.82 9.10 12.06
N PRO A 115 30.97 10.08 11.14
CA PRO A 115 30.12 10.35 9.97
C PRO A 115 30.28 9.31 8.86
N LEU A 116 29.16 8.89 8.28
CA LEU A 116 29.12 7.91 7.19
C LEU A 116 29.75 8.47 5.90
N THR A 117 30.24 7.56 5.08
CA THR A 117 30.98 7.84 3.84
C THR A 117 30.48 6.97 2.69
N CYS A 118 30.95 7.20 1.46
CA CYS A 118 30.59 6.36 0.32
C CYS A 118 31.02 4.89 0.49
N THR A 119 32.11 4.61 1.22
CA THR A 119 32.54 3.23 1.47
C THR A 119 31.58 2.46 2.37
N ASP A 120 30.78 3.14 3.20
CA ASP A 120 29.71 2.50 3.98
C ASP A 120 28.56 2.01 3.09
N ILE A 121 28.29 2.70 1.98
CA ILE A 121 27.33 2.25 0.96
C ILE A 121 27.84 0.95 0.32
N ASP A 122 29.08 0.95 -0.19
CA ASP A 122 29.70 -0.24 -0.80
C ASP A 122 29.72 -1.44 0.16
N LEU A 123 30.08 -1.20 1.42
CA LEU A 123 30.12 -2.19 2.49
C LEU A 123 28.73 -2.80 2.79
N LEU A 124 27.65 -2.01 2.80
CA LEU A 124 26.29 -2.54 2.89
C LEU A 124 25.89 -3.34 1.64
N LEU A 125 26.26 -2.86 0.44
CA LEU A 125 25.92 -3.53 -0.82
C LEU A 125 26.55 -4.93 -0.91
N GLU A 126 27.84 -5.08 -0.58
CA GLU A 126 28.48 -6.40 -0.58
C GLU A 126 27.91 -7.33 0.49
N ALA A 127 27.73 -6.85 1.73
CA ALA A 127 27.16 -7.66 2.80
C ALA A 127 25.73 -8.15 2.50
N PHE A 128 24.89 -7.30 1.91
CA PHE A 128 23.52 -7.68 1.57
C PHE A 128 23.44 -8.58 0.31
N LYS A 129 24.41 -8.52 -0.62
CA LYS A 129 24.57 -9.55 -1.68
C LYS A 129 24.88 -10.92 -1.08
N GLU A 130 25.69 -10.96 -0.03
CA GLU A 130 26.00 -12.17 0.74
C GLU A 130 24.89 -12.60 1.73
N GLN A 131 23.73 -11.91 1.73
CA GLN A 131 22.60 -12.15 2.63
C GLN A 131 22.93 -12.00 4.12
N GLN A 132 23.96 -11.21 4.45
CA GLN A 132 24.29 -10.86 5.84
C GLN A 132 23.22 -9.91 6.41
N ILE A 133 22.94 -10.02 7.71
CA ILE A 133 22.01 -9.13 8.41
C ILE A 133 22.83 -8.05 9.13
N LEU A 134 22.51 -6.77 8.89
CA LEU A 134 23.12 -5.64 9.62
C LEU A 134 22.76 -5.72 11.11
N HIS A 135 23.69 -5.48 12.04
CA HIS A 135 23.37 -5.55 13.47
C HIS A 135 22.34 -4.49 13.90
N ALA A 136 21.45 -4.84 14.84
CA ALA A 136 20.37 -3.97 15.31
C ALA A 136 20.86 -2.60 15.82
N HIS A 137 22.04 -2.57 16.45
CA HIS A 137 22.74 -1.34 16.87
C HIS A 137 22.89 -0.35 15.70
N TYR A 138 23.48 -0.79 14.59
CA TYR A 138 23.70 0.06 13.40
C TYR A 138 22.41 0.43 12.68
N VAL A 139 21.42 -0.49 12.65
CA VAL A 139 20.07 -0.18 12.11
C VAL A 139 19.44 0.99 12.89
N LEU A 140 19.42 0.90 14.22
CA LEU A 140 18.85 1.95 15.06
C LEU A 140 19.62 3.27 14.91
N GLU A 141 20.96 3.22 14.88
CA GLU A 141 21.77 4.43 14.72
C GLU A 141 21.51 5.16 13.38
N VAL A 142 21.44 4.41 12.26
CA VAL A 142 21.10 4.95 10.93
C VAL A 142 19.69 5.55 10.92
N LEU A 143 18.71 4.88 11.53
CA LEU A 143 17.34 5.38 11.64
C LEU A 143 17.26 6.67 12.48
N PHE A 144 17.96 6.74 13.62
CA PHE A 144 18.00 7.95 14.45
C PHE A 144 18.60 9.16 13.74
N GLU A 145 19.75 8.99 13.06
CA GLU A 145 20.37 10.10 12.31
C GLU A 145 19.55 10.48 11.07
N THR A 146 18.95 9.51 10.37
CA THR A 146 18.04 9.80 9.25
C THR A 146 16.82 10.59 9.73
N LYS A 147 16.15 10.16 10.82
CA LYS A 147 15.03 10.89 11.44
C LYS A 147 15.42 12.34 11.75
N LYS A 148 16.62 12.56 12.30
CA LYS A 148 17.14 13.89 12.66
C LYS A 148 17.37 14.81 11.44
N VAL A 149 17.83 14.27 10.31
CA VAL A 149 17.96 15.05 9.06
C VAL A 149 16.59 15.29 8.42
N LEU A 150 15.73 14.27 8.32
CA LEU A 150 14.38 14.39 7.76
C LEU A 150 13.52 15.44 8.49
N LYS A 151 13.65 15.55 9.84
CA LYS A 151 13.03 16.62 10.65
C LYS A 151 13.31 18.04 10.15
N GLN A 152 14.44 18.26 9.49
CA GLN A 152 14.86 19.59 9.00
C GLN A 152 14.44 19.82 7.53
N MET A 153 13.92 18.80 6.85
CA MET A 153 13.53 18.91 5.45
C MET A 153 12.13 19.52 5.26
N PRO A 154 11.91 20.28 4.16
CA PRO A 154 10.58 20.70 3.74
C PRO A 154 9.72 19.52 3.29
N ASN A 155 8.40 19.75 3.18
CA ASN A 155 7.46 18.76 2.64
C ASN A 155 7.73 18.43 1.15
N PHE A 156 8.18 19.41 0.37
CA PHE A 156 8.65 19.21 -1.00
C PHE A 156 10.14 19.54 -1.09
N THR A 157 10.95 18.60 -1.58
CA THR A 157 12.35 18.90 -1.93
C THR A 157 12.42 19.53 -3.32
N HIS A 158 13.33 20.47 -3.54
CA HIS A 158 13.51 21.12 -4.84
C HIS A 158 14.84 20.72 -5.47
N ILE A 159 14.79 20.22 -6.70
CA ILE A 159 15.97 19.81 -7.48
C ILE A 159 16.09 20.72 -8.69
N GLN A 160 17.31 21.14 -9.00
CA GLN A 160 17.66 21.85 -10.23
C GLN A 160 18.61 20.98 -11.05
N THR A 161 18.22 20.68 -12.28
CA THR A 161 19.03 19.92 -13.25
C THR A 161 19.75 20.87 -14.20
N SER A 162 20.72 20.34 -14.94
CA SER A 162 21.42 21.09 -15.99
C SER A 162 21.84 20.14 -17.11
N PRO A 163 22.30 20.64 -18.27
CA PRO A 163 22.85 19.80 -19.34
C PRO A 163 24.02 18.89 -18.92
N SER A 164 24.63 19.12 -17.76
CA SER A 164 25.71 18.31 -17.17
C SER A 164 25.34 17.62 -15.86
N LYS A 165 24.14 17.87 -15.30
CA LYS A 165 23.62 17.23 -14.08
C LYS A 165 22.20 16.72 -14.32
N GLU A 166 22.13 15.42 -14.67
CA GLU A 166 20.88 14.69 -14.81
C GLU A 166 20.42 14.16 -13.44
N VAL A 167 19.11 13.98 -13.22
CA VAL A 167 18.56 13.28 -12.05
C VAL A 167 17.87 11.98 -12.45
N THR A 168 18.10 10.94 -11.65
CA THR A 168 17.44 9.64 -11.81
C THR A 168 16.20 9.57 -10.92
N ILE A 169 15.06 9.14 -11.45
CA ILE A 169 13.84 8.89 -10.65
C ILE A 169 13.50 7.40 -10.69
N CYS A 170 13.43 6.78 -9.52
CA CYS A 170 12.96 5.42 -9.31
C CYS A 170 11.58 5.45 -8.65
N GLY A 171 10.71 4.55 -9.06
CA GLY A 171 9.44 4.28 -8.38
C GLY A 171 9.58 3.12 -7.39
N ASP A 172 8.45 2.53 -7.04
CA ASP A 172 8.29 1.49 -6.02
C ASP A 172 9.31 0.36 -6.16
N LEU A 173 9.88 -0.09 -5.04
CA LEU A 173 10.86 -1.17 -4.96
C LEU A 173 10.34 -2.40 -4.18
N HIS A 174 9.43 -2.22 -3.23
CA HIS A 174 8.76 -3.30 -2.48
C HIS A 174 9.69 -4.47 -2.07
N GLY A 175 10.79 -4.15 -1.39
CA GLY A 175 11.74 -5.16 -0.89
C GLY A 175 12.40 -6.04 -1.96
N LYS A 176 12.43 -5.62 -3.24
CA LYS A 176 13.12 -6.31 -4.36
C LYS A 176 14.58 -5.87 -4.46
N LEU A 177 15.43 -6.34 -3.54
CA LEU A 177 16.83 -5.88 -3.43
C LEU A 177 17.66 -6.09 -4.73
N ASP A 178 17.43 -7.19 -5.45
CA ASP A 178 18.09 -7.46 -6.74
C ASP A 178 17.81 -6.39 -7.81
N ASP A 179 16.61 -5.78 -7.80
CA ASP A 179 16.25 -4.69 -8.72
C ASP A 179 17.04 -3.42 -8.39
N LEU A 180 17.20 -3.10 -7.10
CA LEU A 180 18.04 -1.97 -6.64
C LEU A 180 19.51 -2.17 -7.01
N PHE A 181 20.06 -3.37 -6.80
CA PHE A 181 21.41 -3.71 -7.25
C PHE A 181 21.55 -3.56 -8.77
N LEU A 182 20.54 -3.96 -9.55
CA LEU A 182 20.58 -3.85 -11.01
C LEU A 182 20.44 -2.40 -11.51
N ILE A 183 19.69 -1.54 -10.80
CA ILE A 183 19.70 -0.09 -11.03
C ILE A 183 21.12 0.45 -10.82
N PHE A 184 21.70 0.25 -9.64
CA PHE A 184 23.02 0.80 -9.31
C PHE A 184 24.14 0.27 -10.21
N TYR A 185 24.10 -1.01 -10.59
CA TYR A 185 25.04 -1.59 -11.55
C TYR A 185 24.96 -0.93 -12.94
N LYS A 186 23.74 -0.63 -13.43
CA LYS A 186 23.54 -0.03 -14.76
C LYS A 186 23.69 1.49 -14.79
N ASN A 187 23.39 2.13 -13.67
CA ASN A 187 23.20 3.58 -13.61
C ASN A 187 24.27 4.30 -12.78
N GLY A 188 25.12 3.56 -12.07
CA GLY A 188 26.06 4.07 -11.08
C GLY A 188 25.40 4.29 -9.71
N LEU A 189 26.21 4.32 -8.67
CA LEU A 189 25.75 4.63 -7.30
C LEU A 189 25.31 6.10 -7.16
N PRO A 190 24.52 6.43 -6.13
CA PRO A 190 24.24 7.81 -5.75
C PRO A 190 25.53 8.60 -5.52
N SER A 191 25.56 9.85 -5.99
CA SER A 191 26.65 10.82 -5.74
C SER A 191 26.23 12.21 -6.18
N GLU A 192 27.03 13.24 -5.87
CA GLU A 192 26.85 14.63 -6.33
C GLU A 192 26.65 14.77 -7.86
N ARG A 193 27.18 13.81 -8.64
CA ARG A 193 27.12 13.77 -10.11
C ARG A 193 26.05 12.82 -10.65
N ASN A 194 25.44 12.01 -9.78
CA ASN A 194 24.41 11.03 -10.14
C ASN A 194 23.30 11.05 -9.07
N PRO A 195 22.54 12.15 -8.97
CA PRO A 195 21.48 12.29 -7.99
C PRO A 195 20.28 11.38 -8.29
N TYR A 196 19.55 11.01 -7.23
CA TYR A 196 18.42 10.09 -7.25
C TYR A 196 17.21 10.65 -6.49
N VAL A 197 16.02 10.37 -7.01
CA VAL A 197 14.75 10.43 -6.26
C VAL A 197 14.18 9.02 -6.19
N PHE A 198 13.93 8.51 -4.98
CA PHE A 198 13.15 7.29 -4.76
C PHE A 198 11.75 7.68 -4.31
N ASN A 199 10.74 7.36 -5.12
CA ASN A 199 9.41 7.94 -5.04
C ASN A 199 8.41 7.04 -4.29
N GLY A 200 8.72 6.76 -3.02
CA GLY A 200 7.93 5.92 -2.12
C GLY A 200 8.04 4.41 -2.35
N ASP A 201 7.39 3.66 -1.46
CA ASP A 201 7.19 2.21 -1.50
C ASP A 201 8.49 1.42 -1.61
N PHE A 202 9.38 1.69 -0.67
CA PHE A 202 10.67 1.00 -0.52
C PHE A 202 10.47 -0.40 0.09
N VAL A 203 9.48 -0.50 0.99
CA VAL A 203 9.22 -1.65 1.87
C VAL A 203 7.98 -2.45 1.46
N ASP A 204 7.68 -3.49 2.24
CA ASP A 204 6.57 -4.44 2.05
C ASP A 204 6.63 -5.30 0.79
N ARG A 205 5.79 -6.34 0.75
CA ARG A 205 5.60 -7.35 -0.32
C ARG A 205 6.81 -8.25 -0.59
N GLY A 206 8.01 -7.68 -0.68
CA GLY A 206 9.29 -8.36 -0.80
C GLY A 206 9.77 -8.97 0.52
N ARG A 207 11.02 -9.43 0.55
CA ARG A 207 11.66 -10.06 1.72
C ARG A 207 12.94 -9.35 2.18
N ASN A 208 13.32 -8.30 1.46
CA ASN A 208 14.56 -7.57 1.65
C ASN A 208 14.30 -6.06 1.82
N SER A 209 13.21 -5.74 2.51
CA SER A 209 12.74 -4.37 2.71
C SER A 209 13.68 -3.59 3.62
N ILE A 210 14.21 -4.22 4.68
CA ILE A 210 15.16 -3.52 5.58
C ILE A 210 16.51 -3.28 4.90
N GLU A 211 16.98 -4.20 4.05
CA GLU A 211 18.24 -4.02 3.32
C GLU A 211 18.13 -2.84 2.34
N ILE A 212 17.02 -2.74 1.59
CA ILE A 212 16.73 -1.56 0.75
C ILE A 212 16.69 -0.30 1.59
N LEU A 213 15.91 -0.28 2.68
CA LEU A 213 15.76 0.90 3.52
C LEU A 213 17.10 1.35 4.11
N MET A 214 17.95 0.44 4.56
CA MET A 214 19.29 0.76 5.08
C MET A 214 20.21 1.31 3.99
N ILE A 215 20.22 0.72 2.79
CA ILE A 215 20.97 1.28 1.64
C ILE A 215 20.50 2.71 1.33
N LEU A 216 19.18 2.94 1.29
CA LEU A 216 18.60 4.25 0.98
C LEU A 216 18.89 5.28 2.08
N CYS A 217 18.72 4.93 3.36
CA CYS A 217 19.02 5.81 4.50
C CYS A 217 20.51 6.15 4.60
N VAL A 218 21.42 5.19 4.43
CA VAL A 218 22.87 5.47 4.42
C VAL A 218 23.24 6.33 3.21
N SER A 219 22.72 6.03 2.02
CA SER A 219 22.99 6.84 0.83
C SER A 219 22.43 8.28 0.95
N PHE A 220 21.29 8.46 1.63
CA PHE A 220 20.71 9.76 1.98
C PHE A 220 21.59 10.52 2.98
N LEU A 221 22.09 9.86 4.02
CA LEU A 221 22.98 10.48 5.02
C LEU A 221 24.34 10.89 4.44
N VAL A 222 24.85 10.14 3.46
CA VAL A 222 26.11 10.45 2.75
C VAL A 222 25.90 11.56 1.69
N TYR A 223 24.74 11.57 1.01
CA TYR A 223 24.44 12.52 -0.07
C TYR A 223 23.10 13.28 0.13
N PRO A 224 22.94 14.05 1.22
CA PRO A 224 21.63 14.63 1.61
C PRO A 224 21.09 15.70 0.66
N ASN A 225 21.93 16.22 -0.25
CA ASN A 225 21.55 17.19 -1.28
C ASN A 225 21.28 16.56 -2.65
N ASP A 226 21.55 15.26 -2.82
CA ASP A 226 21.58 14.58 -4.11
C ASP A 226 20.83 13.24 -4.13
N LEU A 227 20.53 12.65 -2.97
CA LEU A 227 19.58 11.54 -2.85
C LEU A 227 18.35 12.01 -2.08
N HIS A 228 17.18 11.81 -2.67
CA HIS A 228 15.90 12.29 -2.16
C HIS A 228 14.94 11.11 -1.99
N LEU A 229 14.24 11.09 -0.85
CA LEU A 229 13.24 10.08 -0.50
C LEU A 229 11.89 10.77 -0.38
N ASN A 230 10.91 10.36 -1.19
CA ASN A 230 9.51 10.74 -0.99
C ASN A 230 8.77 9.62 -0.24
N ARG A 231 7.78 9.96 0.58
CA ARG A 231 6.88 9.01 1.25
C ARG A 231 5.96 8.33 0.22
N GLY A 232 5.86 7.01 0.27
CA GLY A 232 4.81 6.23 -0.40
C GLY A 232 3.69 5.86 0.55
N ASN A 233 2.67 5.13 0.07
CA ASN A 233 1.60 4.68 0.95
C ASN A 233 2.03 3.50 1.84
N HIS A 234 3.04 2.73 1.43
CA HIS A 234 3.62 1.67 2.27
C HIS A 234 4.63 2.17 3.32
N GLU A 235 5.03 3.44 3.31
CA GLU A 235 5.70 4.07 4.47
C GLU A 235 4.67 4.49 5.53
N ASP A 236 3.95 3.49 6.04
CA ASP A 236 2.87 3.58 7.02
C ASP A 236 2.81 2.28 7.86
N PHE A 237 2.78 2.39 9.18
CA PHE A 237 2.83 1.23 10.07
C PHE A 237 1.63 0.28 9.88
N MET A 238 0.45 0.81 9.53
CA MET A 238 -0.76 0.01 9.30
C MET A 238 -0.67 -0.78 7.99
N MET A 239 0.12 -0.31 7.02
CA MET A 239 0.43 -1.07 5.81
C MET A 239 1.49 -2.14 6.11
N ASN A 240 2.58 -1.78 6.79
CA ASN A 240 3.67 -2.71 7.13
C ASN A 240 3.24 -3.89 7.99
N LEU A 241 2.22 -3.66 8.84
CA LEU A 241 1.57 -4.69 9.62
C LEU A 241 1.02 -5.80 8.72
N ARG A 242 0.25 -5.45 7.68
CA ARG A 242 -0.42 -6.37 6.75
C ARG A 242 0.50 -6.95 5.67
N TYR A 243 1.35 -6.10 5.08
CA TYR A 243 2.05 -6.42 3.82
C TYR A 243 3.47 -6.97 3.99
N GLY A 244 3.88 -7.23 5.23
CA GLY A 244 4.95 -8.15 5.57
C GLY A 244 6.19 -7.54 6.19
N PHE A 245 6.39 -6.22 6.12
CA PHE A 245 7.60 -5.59 6.65
C PHE A 245 7.70 -5.71 8.17
N THR A 246 6.59 -5.60 8.90
CA THR A 246 6.55 -5.87 10.35
C THR A 246 7.05 -7.29 10.68
N LYS A 247 6.61 -8.28 9.91
CA LYS A 247 7.03 -9.68 10.06
C LYS A 247 8.51 -9.88 9.69
N GLU A 248 9.00 -9.18 8.67
CA GLU A 248 10.41 -9.18 8.27
C GLU A 248 11.31 -8.67 9.41
N ILE A 249 10.94 -7.53 10.02
CA ILE A 249 11.70 -6.92 11.12
C ILE A 249 11.69 -7.80 12.37
N LEU A 250 10.51 -8.29 12.81
CA LEU A 250 10.43 -9.16 13.98
C LEU A 250 11.19 -10.48 13.80
N HIS A 251 11.23 -11.03 12.57
CA HIS A 251 11.99 -12.24 12.26
C HIS A 251 13.51 -11.99 12.28
N LYS A 252 14.00 -10.95 11.60
CA LYS A 252 15.43 -10.62 11.50
C LYS A 252 16.01 -10.09 12.82
N TYR A 253 15.21 -9.34 13.60
CA TYR A 253 15.70 -8.56 14.75
C TYR A 253 15.08 -8.93 16.10
N LYS A 254 14.49 -10.13 16.27
CA LYS A 254 13.94 -10.71 17.52
C LYS A 254 13.85 -9.77 18.75
N LEU A 255 14.96 -9.55 19.47
CA LEU A 255 15.02 -8.76 20.71
C LEU A 255 14.76 -7.26 20.52
N HIS A 256 15.13 -6.68 19.38
CA HIS A 256 15.08 -5.25 19.10
C HIS A 256 14.05 -4.86 18.03
N GLY A 257 13.40 -5.84 17.39
CA GLY A 257 12.46 -5.62 16.27
C GLY A 257 11.31 -4.68 16.62
N LYS A 258 10.70 -4.83 17.81
CA LYS A 258 9.66 -3.92 18.30
C LYS A 258 10.16 -2.47 18.41
N ARG A 259 11.42 -2.26 18.84
CA ARG A 259 12.02 -0.92 18.96
C ARG A 259 12.33 -0.32 17.58
N ILE A 260 12.83 -1.14 16.65
CA ILE A 260 13.04 -0.72 15.25
C ILE A 260 11.72 -0.25 14.62
N LEU A 261 10.63 -0.99 14.82
CA LEU A 261 9.30 -0.63 14.29
C LEU A 261 8.77 0.71 14.86
N GLN A 262 8.94 0.97 16.15
CA GLN A 262 8.58 2.27 16.75
C GLN A 262 9.33 3.44 16.11
N ILE A 263 10.64 3.30 15.89
CA ILE A 263 11.45 4.35 15.26
C ILE A 263 11.11 4.51 13.77
N LEU A 264 10.74 3.43 13.08
CA LEU A 264 10.26 3.47 11.70
C LEU A 264 8.96 4.27 11.57
N GLU A 265 7.98 4.03 12.45
CA GLU A 265 6.72 4.79 12.48
C GLU A 265 6.98 6.30 12.63
N GLU A 266 7.85 6.69 13.57
CA GLU A 266 8.27 8.09 13.73
C GLU A 266 8.97 8.63 12.48
N LEU A 267 9.89 7.85 11.88
CA LEU A 267 10.69 8.27 10.73
C LEU A 267 9.82 8.54 9.50
N TYR A 268 8.83 7.68 9.22
CA TYR A 268 7.94 7.85 8.07
C TYR A 268 7.14 9.15 8.13
N ALA A 269 6.72 9.58 9.32
CA ALA A 269 6.03 10.85 9.51
C ALA A 269 6.89 12.08 9.13
N TRP A 270 8.22 11.92 9.03
CA TRP A 270 9.16 12.97 8.62
C TRP A 270 9.62 12.90 7.16
N LEU A 271 9.27 11.84 6.40
CA LEU A 271 9.60 11.78 4.97
C LEU A 271 8.93 12.93 4.19
N PRO A 272 9.64 13.62 3.27
CA PRO A 272 9.03 14.51 2.30
C PRO A 272 7.90 13.82 1.52
N ILE A 273 6.86 14.56 1.19
CA ILE A 273 5.69 14.03 0.45
C ILE A 273 5.86 14.12 -1.07
N GLY A 274 6.90 14.83 -1.53
CA GLY A 274 7.20 14.96 -2.94
C GLY A 274 8.50 15.69 -3.23
N THR A 275 8.80 15.77 -4.52
CA THR A 275 9.95 16.47 -5.07
C THR A 275 9.52 17.30 -6.27
N ILE A 276 10.04 18.53 -6.40
CA ILE A 276 9.79 19.43 -7.53
C ILE A 276 11.11 19.59 -8.30
N VAL A 277 11.14 19.15 -9.55
CA VAL A 277 12.31 19.21 -10.43
C VAL A 277 12.16 20.39 -11.41
N ASP A 278 13.18 21.23 -11.49
CA ASP A 278 13.26 22.42 -12.35
C ASP A 278 12.11 23.44 -12.19
N ASN A 279 11.33 23.34 -11.10
CA ASN A 279 10.05 24.04 -10.90
C ASN A 279 8.98 23.74 -11.98
N GLU A 280 9.18 22.70 -12.79
CA GLU A 280 8.30 22.34 -13.90
C GLU A 280 7.70 20.93 -13.76
N ILE A 281 8.32 20.05 -12.97
CA ILE A 281 7.92 18.65 -12.85
C ILE A 281 7.65 18.33 -11.37
N LEU A 282 6.42 17.91 -11.08
CA LEU A 282 6.04 17.40 -9.76
C LEU A 282 6.28 15.88 -9.72
N VAL A 283 6.96 15.40 -8.69
CA VAL A 283 7.23 13.99 -8.42
C VAL A 283 6.62 13.64 -7.07
N ILE A 284 5.60 12.80 -7.06
CA ILE A 284 4.85 12.36 -5.85
C ILE A 284 4.48 10.88 -6.00
N HIS A 285 4.28 10.14 -4.92
CA HIS A 285 4.06 8.70 -5.03
C HIS A 285 2.71 8.34 -5.69
N GLY A 286 1.59 8.79 -5.11
CA GLY A 286 0.22 8.54 -5.55
C GLY A 286 -0.21 9.48 -6.67
N GLY A 287 -0.96 10.54 -6.39
CA GLY A 287 -1.54 11.36 -7.46
C GLY A 287 -2.12 12.68 -7.02
N ILE A 288 -3.07 13.18 -7.78
CA ILE A 288 -3.71 14.47 -7.55
C ILE A 288 -5.24 14.33 -7.65
N SER A 289 -5.94 15.31 -7.10
CA SER A 289 -7.38 15.44 -7.10
C SER A 289 -7.81 16.81 -7.62
N GLU A 290 -9.11 17.00 -7.85
CA GLU A 290 -9.64 18.30 -8.30
C GLU A 290 -9.45 19.41 -7.24
N THR A 291 -9.33 19.04 -5.97
CA THR A 291 -9.16 19.94 -4.82
C THR A 291 -7.70 20.16 -4.43
N THR A 292 -6.72 19.50 -5.10
CA THR A 292 -5.30 19.58 -4.72
C THR A 292 -4.79 21.01 -4.58
N ASP A 293 -4.28 21.35 -3.39
CA ASP A 293 -3.58 22.58 -3.09
C ASP A 293 -2.13 22.34 -2.65
N LEU A 294 -1.19 22.48 -3.59
CA LEU A 294 0.24 22.41 -3.30
C LEU A 294 0.66 23.45 -2.24
N ASN A 295 0.00 24.62 -2.15
CA ASN A 295 0.38 25.63 -1.15
C ASN A 295 0.05 25.17 0.28
N LEU A 296 -1.07 24.48 0.46
CA LEU A 296 -1.42 23.85 1.73
C LEU A 296 -0.43 22.72 2.05
N LEU A 297 -0.21 21.82 1.09
CA LEU A 297 0.72 20.70 1.21
C LEU A 297 2.17 21.13 1.54
N HIS A 298 2.62 22.32 1.13
CA HIS A 298 3.93 22.87 1.55
C HIS A 298 4.01 23.25 3.03
N ARG A 299 2.86 23.51 3.69
CA ARG A 299 2.78 24.01 5.08
C ARG A 299 2.33 22.96 6.09
N VAL A 300 1.74 21.85 5.66
CA VAL A 300 1.24 20.76 6.52
C VAL A 300 2.32 20.27 7.49
N GLU A 301 2.01 20.20 8.77
CA GLU A 301 2.90 19.61 9.79
C GLU A 301 2.86 18.08 9.72
N ARG A 302 3.55 17.51 8.73
CA ARG A 302 3.50 16.08 8.37
C ARG A 302 3.80 15.11 9.52
N ASN A 303 4.56 15.54 10.53
CA ASN A 303 4.85 14.76 11.72
C ASN A 303 3.63 14.48 12.62
N LYS A 304 2.55 15.27 12.48
CA LYS A 304 1.27 14.98 13.12
C LYS A 304 0.54 13.79 12.46
N MET A 305 1.00 13.33 11.29
CA MET A 305 0.41 12.23 10.51
C MET A 305 1.28 10.96 10.56
N LYS A 306 1.26 10.28 11.72
CA LYS A 306 1.98 9.00 11.91
C LYS A 306 1.52 7.95 10.90
N SER A 307 0.22 7.66 10.88
CA SER A 307 -0.44 6.89 9.83
C SER A 307 -1.44 7.77 9.10
N VAL A 308 -1.49 7.61 7.77
CA VAL A 308 -2.44 8.26 6.89
C VAL A 308 -3.75 7.45 6.84
N LEU A 309 -3.72 6.18 7.24
CA LEU A 309 -4.93 5.34 7.36
C LEU A 309 -5.84 5.75 8.53
N ILE A 310 -5.35 6.61 9.44
CA ILE A 310 -6.11 7.13 10.58
C ILE A 310 -6.63 8.54 10.25
N PRO A 311 -7.93 8.73 9.99
CA PRO A 311 -8.50 10.07 9.83
C PRO A 311 -8.48 10.85 11.15
N PRO A 312 -8.27 12.18 11.12
CA PRO A 312 -8.40 13.04 12.30
C PRO A 312 -9.88 13.14 12.73
N THR A 313 -10.12 13.04 14.04
CA THR A 313 -11.47 13.09 14.62
C THR A 313 -12.12 14.46 14.45
N GLU A 314 -13.39 14.48 14.04
CA GLU A 314 -14.12 15.73 13.81
C GLU A 314 -14.47 16.44 15.13
N THR A 315 -13.71 17.47 15.51
CA THR A 315 -14.15 18.40 16.56
C THR A 315 -15.30 19.25 16.05
N ASN A 316 -16.54 18.82 16.30
CA ASN A 316 -17.77 19.56 16.00
C ASN A 316 -17.69 21.03 16.44
N ARG A 317 -17.43 21.92 15.48
CA ARG A 317 -17.70 23.35 15.52
C ARG A 317 -18.76 23.63 14.46
N ASP A 318 -20.03 23.45 14.81
CA ASP A 318 -21.18 24.14 14.20
C ASP A 318 -22.51 23.61 14.80
N HIS A 319 -22.81 24.07 16.03
CA HIS A 319 -24.17 24.10 16.56
C HIS A 319 -24.30 25.25 17.58
N ASP A 320 -24.10 26.47 17.11
CA ASP A 320 -24.36 27.69 17.90
C ASP A 320 -25.15 28.72 17.08
N THR A 321 -26.39 28.35 16.74
CA THR A 321 -27.39 29.27 16.20
C THR A 321 -28.75 29.09 16.87
N ASP A 322 -29.20 30.17 17.51
CA ASP A 322 -30.55 30.46 17.99
C ASP A 322 -31.20 29.53 19.05
N TRP A 323 -31.03 29.93 20.32
CA TRP A 323 -32.19 30.07 21.21
C TRP A 323 -32.13 31.39 22.00
N LYS A 324 -33.03 32.34 21.70
CA LYS A 324 -33.18 33.60 22.46
C LYS A 324 -34.32 33.53 23.47
N HIS A 325 -34.17 34.31 24.54
CA HIS A 325 -35.14 34.56 25.62
C HIS A 325 -35.31 33.40 26.64
N ASN A 326 -35.33 33.62 27.97
CA ASN A 326 -35.63 34.84 28.74
C ASN A 326 -34.74 35.06 29.99
N LYS A 327 -34.79 36.29 30.53
CA LYS A 327 -34.04 36.78 31.72
C LYS A 327 -34.49 36.15 33.05
N VAL A 328 -33.53 35.83 33.92
CA VAL A 328 -33.27 36.31 35.32
C VAL A 328 -32.05 35.50 35.85
N GLY A 329 -31.07 36.02 36.62
CA GLY A 329 -30.81 37.38 37.13
C GLY A 329 -29.64 37.38 38.15
N VAL A 330 -29.47 38.48 38.91
CA VAL A 330 -28.52 38.67 40.04
C VAL A 330 -27.01 38.71 39.69
N THR A 331 -26.44 39.91 39.83
CA THR A 331 -25.00 40.24 39.86
C THR A 331 -24.36 39.90 41.21
N PHE A 332 -23.06 39.56 41.25
CA PHE A 332 -22.07 40.13 42.22
C PHE A 332 -20.62 39.85 41.77
N ASN A 333 -19.64 40.51 42.43
CA ASN A 333 -18.36 40.91 41.83
C ASN A 333 -17.11 40.05 42.15
N ALA A 334 -16.11 40.18 41.24
CA ALA A 334 -14.64 40.08 41.45
C ALA A 334 -14.06 38.70 41.81
N HIS A 335 -12.98 38.22 41.18
CA HIS A 335 -11.68 38.90 41.00
C HIS A 335 -10.98 38.50 39.68
N GLY A 336 -9.93 39.24 39.32
CA GLY A 336 -9.36 39.24 37.97
C GLY A 336 -8.70 37.93 37.50
N ARG A 337 -8.80 37.67 36.18
CA ARG A 337 -7.96 36.69 35.47
C ARG A 337 -7.07 37.39 34.45
N ILE A 338 -5.80 37.04 34.50
CA ILE A 338 -4.76 37.46 33.57
C ILE A 338 -5.07 36.89 32.17
N LYS A 339 -4.85 37.69 31.11
CA LYS A 339 -4.87 37.18 29.73
C LYS A 339 -3.67 36.25 29.52
N THR A 340 -3.92 34.95 29.40
CA THR A 340 -2.95 34.00 28.84
C THR A 340 -3.37 33.65 27.42
N ASN A 341 -2.63 34.17 26.44
CA ASN A 341 -2.75 33.73 25.05
C ASN A 341 -2.20 32.30 24.97
N GLY A 342 -3.08 31.30 24.94
CA GLY A 342 -2.74 29.93 24.59
C GLY A 342 -3.50 29.55 23.33
N SER A 343 -2.78 29.25 22.25
CA SER A 343 -3.36 28.68 21.03
C SER A 343 -3.79 27.23 21.30
N PRO A 344 -4.91 26.73 20.74
CA PRO A 344 -5.27 25.33 20.83
C PRO A 344 -4.18 24.44 20.20
N ILE A 345 -4.04 23.20 20.69
CA ILE A 345 -3.23 22.19 20.01
C ILE A 345 -3.98 21.80 18.73
N GLU A 346 -3.49 22.28 17.59
CA GLU A 346 -4.11 22.05 16.29
C GLU A 346 -3.85 20.60 15.84
N HIS A 347 -4.83 19.73 16.03
CA HIS A 347 -4.92 18.47 15.27
C HIS A 347 -4.98 18.80 13.77
N LEU A 348 -4.38 17.93 12.94
CA LEU A 348 -4.51 18.02 11.48
C LEU A 348 -5.97 18.16 11.08
N THR A 349 -6.27 19.14 10.23
CA THR A 349 -7.64 19.27 9.72
C THR A 349 -7.96 18.09 8.80
N LYS A 350 -9.24 17.71 8.76
CA LYS A 350 -9.75 16.71 7.81
C LYS A 350 -9.32 17.01 6.37
N HIS A 351 -9.33 18.29 5.99
CA HIS A 351 -8.89 18.73 4.67
C HIS A 351 -7.40 18.47 4.41
N GLU A 352 -6.51 18.76 5.36
CA GLU A 352 -5.08 18.44 5.22
C GLU A 352 -4.83 16.93 5.14
N TRP A 353 -5.59 16.14 5.89
CA TRP A 353 -5.55 14.68 5.80
C TRP A 353 -6.00 14.16 4.43
N GLU A 354 -7.12 14.66 3.90
CA GLU A 354 -7.60 14.35 2.55
C GLU A 354 -6.55 14.68 1.48
N GLN A 355 -5.84 15.80 1.61
CA GLN A 355 -4.77 16.19 0.69
C GLN A 355 -3.59 15.21 0.71
N ILE A 356 -3.17 14.71 1.87
CA ILE A 356 -2.08 13.73 1.96
C ILE A 356 -2.52 12.34 1.48
N ILE A 357 -3.77 11.94 1.79
CA ILE A 357 -4.41 10.76 1.19
C ILE A 357 -4.34 10.84 -0.33
N ASP A 358 -4.75 11.97 -0.94
CA ASP A 358 -4.76 12.12 -2.39
C ASP A 358 -3.35 11.98 -3.00
N ILE A 359 -2.34 12.63 -2.38
CA ILE A 359 -0.93 12.60 -2.79
C ILE A 359 -0.32 11.19 -2.74
N LEU A 360 -0.81 10.31 -1.85
CA LEU A 360 -0.28 8.96 -1.67
C LEU A 360 -1.10 7.85 -2.34
N TRP A 361 -2.41 8.04 -2.57
CA TRP A 361 -3.33 6.97 -3.01
C TRP A 361 -4.10 7.23 -4.32
N SER A 362 -4.04 8.45 -4.89
CA SER A 362 -4.81 8.75 -6.11
C SER A 362 -4.19 8.17 -7.38
N ASP A 363 -5.03 7.64 -8.28
CA ASP A 363 -4.64 6.98 -9.52
C ASP A 363 -5.17 7.69 -10.78
N PRO A 364 -4.36 7.84 -11.85
CA PRO A 364 -4.81 8.45 -13.11
C PRO A 364 -5.77 7.54 -13.87
N ARG A 365 -6.81 8.09 -14.50
CA ARG A 365 -7.75 7.35 -15.36
C ARG A 365 -8.07 8.13 -16.63
N GLY A 366 -8.17 7.44 -17.77
CA GLY A 366 -8.43 8.05 -19.08
C GLY A 366 -9.81 8.70 -19.29
N LYS A 367 -10.67 8.76 -18.26
CA LYS A 367 -11.98 9.41 -18.29
C LYS A 367 -11.90 10.71 -17.50
N ASN A 368 -12.42 11.80 -18.07
CA ASN A 368 -12.51 13.10 -17.40
C ASN A 368 -13.30 13.04 -16.07
N GLY A 369 -12.96 13.95 -15.17
CA GLY A 369 -13.54 14.12 -13.84
C GLY A 369 -12.65 13.62 -12.71
N CYS A 370 -13.16 13.76 -11.48
CA CYS A 370 -12.53 13.32 -10.25
C CYS A 370 -13.55 12.49 -9.47
N PHE A 371 -13.22 11.24 -9.10
CA PHE A 371 -14.16 10.32 -8.43
C PHE A 371 -13.44 9.56 -7.32
N PRO A 372 -14.09 9.17 -6.20
CA PRO A 372 -13.43 8.38 -5.15
C PRO A 372 -12.81 7.09 -5.71
N ASN A 373 -11.63 6.71 -5.23
CA ASN A 373 -10.96 5.47 -5.61
C ASN A 373 -11.61 4.28 -4.88
N THR A 374 -12.77 3.85 -5.38
CA THR A 374 -13.50 2.68 -4.86
C THR A 374 -12.77 1.35 -5.07
N GLY A 375 -11.63 1.34 -5.77
CA GLY A 375 -10.76 0.18 -5.91
C GLY A 375 -9.88 -0.03 -4.69
N ARG A 376 -9.14 1.02 -4.28
CA ARG A 376 -8.19 0.98 -3.14
C ARG A 376 -8.77 1.48 -1.81
N GLY A 377 -9.92 2.15 -1.83
CA GLY A 377 -10.55 2.72 -0.64
C GLY A 377 -9.98 4.06 -0.17
N GLY A 378 -8.79 4.47 -0.62
CA GLY A 378 -8.16 5.77 -0.35
C GLY A 378 -7.86 6.56 -1.62
N GLY A 379 -7.91 7.90 -1.53
CA GLY A 379 -7.65 8.81 -2.65
C GLY A 379 -8.73 8.81 -3.73
N CYS A 380 -8.38 9.33 -4.91
CA CYS A 380 -9.30 9.48 -6.03
C CYS A 380 -8.78 8.94 -7.37
N TYR A 381 -9.71 8.67 -8.28
CA TYR A 381 -9.46 8.54 -9.70
C TYR A 381 -9.56 9.91 -10.36
N PHE A 382 -8.48 10.36 -11.01
CA PHE A 382 -8.41 11.67 -11.65
C PHE A 382 -8.21 11.61 -13.17
N GLY A 383 -8.91 12.47 -13.91
CA GLY A 383 -8.89 12.54 -15.36
C GLY A 383 -7.85 13.50 -15.98
N PRO A 384 -7.72 13.51 -17.32
CA PRO A 384 -6.83 14.44 -18.04
C PRO A 384 -7.17 15.92 -17.84
N ASP A 385 -8.44 16.22 -17.56
CA ASP A 385 -8.96 17.54 -17.23
C ASP A 385 -8.48 18.01 -15.85
N VAL A 386 -8.56 17.15 -14.83
CA VAL A 386 -8.01 17.40 -13.48
C VAL A 386 -6.51 17.65 -13.56
N THR A 387 -5.76 16.79 -14.27
CA THR A 387 -4.32 16.99 -14.52
C THR A 387 -4.05 18.34 -15.18
N SER A 388 -4.78 18.67 -16.25
CA SER A 388 -4.57 19.94 -16.96
C SER A 388 -4.90 21.16 -16.08
N LYS A 389 -5.95 21.08 -15.25
CA LYS A 389 -6.34 22.11 -14.29
C LYS A 389 -5.24 22.37 -13.25
N ILE A 390 -4.74 21.31 -12.60
CA ILE A 390 -3.74 21.41 -11.52
C ILE A 390 -2.37 21.84 -12.08
N LEU A 391 -1.89 21.23 -13.17
CA LEU A 391 -0.60 21.60 -13.75
C LEU A 391 -0.59 23.06 -14.21
N ASN A 392 -1.66 23.53 -14.89
CA ASN A 392 -1.78 24.94 -15.27
C ASN A 392 -1.86 25.89 -14.06
N LYS A 393 -2.57 25.51 -12.98
CA LYS A 393 -2.71 26.30 -11.74
C LYS A 393 -1.36 26.58 -11.08
N TYR A 394 -0.43 25.62 -11.13
CA TYR A 394 0.90 25.71 -10.50
C TYR A 394 2.06 25.90 -11.49
N GLN A 395 1.77 26.20 -12.76
CA GLN A 395 2.76 26.41 -13.84
C GLN A 395 3.68 25.20 -14.10
N LEU A 396 3.23 24.00 -13.72
CA LEU A 396 3.91 22.75 -13.95
C LEU A 396 3.62 22.22 -15.36
N LYS A 397 4.55 21.45 -15.93
CA LYS A 397 4.42 20.79 -17.24
C LYS A 397 4.03 19.32 -17.13
N MET A 398 4.43 18.64 -16.05
CA MET A 398 4.29 17.19 -15.92
C MET A 398 4.20 16.74 -14.46
N LEU A 399 3.47 15.66 -14.25
CA LEU A 399 3.40 14.85 -13.03
C LEU A 399 4.13 13.52 -13.29
N ILE A 400 5.12 13.18 -12.47
CA ILE A 400 5.71 11.84 -12.39
C ILE A 400 5.20 11.20 -11.09
N ARG A 401 4.72 9.96 -11.18
CA ARG A 401 4.20 9.20 -10.05
C ARG A 401 4.55 7.72 -10.10
N SER A 402 4.28 6.97 -9.04
CA SER A 402 4.63 5.54 -8.95
C SER A 402 3.40 4.66 -8.67
N HIS A 403 3.31 3.92 -7.56
CA HIS A 403 2.10 3.31 -6.96
C HIS A 403 1.27 2.30 -7.79
N GLU A 404 1.42 2.23 -9.11
CA GLU A 404 0.74 1.26 -9.99
C GLU A 404 1.77 0.46 -10.79
N CYS A 405 1.84 -0.85 -10.55
CA CYS A 405 2.64 -1.78 -11.35
C CYS A 405 2.23 -1.74 -12.83
N LYS A 406 3.12 -1.25 -13.71
CA LYS A 406 2.92 -1.23 -15.17
C LYS A 406 3.73 -2.34 -15.87
N PRO A 407 3.19 -3.01 -16.92
CA PRO A 407 3.86 -4.15 -17.56
C PRO A 407 5.28 -3.87 -18.08
N GLU A 408 5.51 -2.65 -18.57
CA GLU A 408 6.78 -2.19 -19.12
C GLU A 408 7.63 -1.40 -18.10
N GLY A 409 7.25 -1.40 -16.82
CA GLY A 409 7.88 -0.61 -15.74
C GLY A 409 7.50 0.87 -15.77
N TYR A 410 6.80 1.34 -16.80
CA TYR A 410 6.26 2.69 -16.87
C TYR A 410 5.00 2.77 -17.74
N GLU A 411 4.26 3.87 -17.60
CA GLU A 411 3.14 4.24 -18.47
C GLU A 411 3.12 5.77 -18.64
N ILE A 412 2.63 6.25 -19.78
CA ILE A 412 2.45 7.68 -20.06
C ILE A 412 0.98 7.91 -20.45
N CYS A 413 0.29 8.78 -19.73
CA CYS A 413 -1.12 9.10 -19.95
C CYS A 413 -1.39 10.61 -19.88
N HIS A 414 -2.66 10.99 -20.07
CA HIS A 414 -3.15 12.37 -20.04
C HIS A 414 -2.33 13.29 -20.98
N ASP A 415 -2.25 12.89 -22.25
CA ASP A 415 -1.55 13.61 -23.33
C ASP A 415 -0.06 13.89 -23.06
N GLY A 416 0.60 12.98 -22.34
CA GLY A 416 2.03 13.10 -21.99
C GLY A 416 2.30 13.83 -20.67
N LYS A 417 1.26 14.31 -19.98
CA LYS A 417 1.38 15.10 -18.75
C LYS A 417 1.51 14.26 -17.48
N VAL A 418 1.13 12.99 -17.51
CA VAL A 418 1.30 12.06 -16.37
C VAL A 418 2.16 10.89 -16.80
N VAL A 419 3.19 10.62 -16.01
CA VAL A 419 4.09 9.47 -16.17
C VAL A 419 4.00 8.63 -14.91
N THR A 420 3.67 7.34 -15.06
CA THR A 420 3.83 6.35 -14.00
C THR A 420 5.18 5.65 -14.16
N ILE A 421 5.98 5.51 -13.10
CA ILE A 421 7.26 4.80 -13.06
C ILE A 421 7.26 3.77 -11.92
N PHE A 422 7.72 2.55 -12.18
CA PHE A 422 7.66 1.43 -11.25
C PHE A 422 8.94 0.60 -11.37
N SER A 423 9.68 0.44 -10.27
CA SER A 423 11.04 -0.11 -10.30
C SER A 423 11.10 -1.61 -9.99
N ALA A 424 10.24 -2.14 -9.13
CA ALA A 424 10.14 -3.57 -8.84
C ALA A 424 9.82 -4.41 -10.10
N SER A 425 10.76 -5.23 -10.58
CA SER A 425 10.54 -6.15 -11.69
C SER A 425 10.04 -7.51 -11.20
N ASN A 426 9.28 -8.23 -12.03
CA ASN A 426 8.64 -9.48 -11.61
C ASN A 426 7.88 -9.33 -10.29
N TYR A 427 7.10 -8.26 -10.16
CA TYR A 427 6.47 -7.84 -8.91
C TYR A 427 5.55 -8.94 -8.37
N TYR A 428 4.58 -9.36 -9.17
CA TYR A 428 3.67 -10.48 -8.86
C TYR A 428 4.27 -11.87 -9.15
N GLU A 429 4.98 -12.04 -10.26
CA GLU A 429 5.51 -13.35 -10.71
C GLU A 429 6.67 -13.18 -11.71
N GLU A 430 7.54 -14.19 -11.87
CA GLU A 430 8.59 -14.18 -12.89
C GLU A 430 7.99 -14.01 -14.30
N GLY A 431 8.33 -12.89 -14.93
CA GLY A 431 7.79 -12.49 -16.23
C GLY A 431 6.60 -11.53 -16.20
N SER A 432 6.07 -11.14 -15.03
CA SER A 432 4.85 -10.31 -14.94
C SER A 432 5.01 -8.93 -15.55
N ASN A 433 6.05 -8.22 -15.12
CA ASN A 433 6.37 -6.86 -15.52
C ASN A 433 7.88 -6.64 -15.52
N ARG A 434 8.29 -5.60 -16.24
CA ARG A 434 9.63 -5.01 -16.19
C ARG A 434 9.67 -3.96 -15.08
N GLY A 435 10.87 -3.71 -14.56
CA GLY A 435 11.17 -2.53 -13.76
C GLY A 435 11.68 -1.41 -14.68
N ALA A 436 11.53 -0.15 -14.27
CA ALA A 436 12.16 0.97 -14.96
C ALA A 436 12.57 2.09 -14.00
N TYR A 437 13.49 2.93 -14.47
CA TYR A 437 13.80 4.24 -13.89
C TYR A 437 13.83 5.30 -15.00
N ILE A 438 13.66 6.57 -14.62
CA ILE A 438 13.71 7.73 -15.51
C ILE A 438 15.04 8.45 -15.33
N LYS A 439 15.62 8.99 -16.41
CA LYS A 439 16.55 10.13 -16.33
C LYS A 439 15.89 11.40 -16.84
N LEU A 440 16.01 12.47 -16.07
CA LEU A 440 15.65 13.83 -16.43
C LEU A 440 16.90 14.69 -16.58
N CYS A 441 16.87 15.58 -17.57
CA CYS A 441 17.88 16.61 -17.82
C CYS A 441 17.16 17.88 -18.29
N SER A 442 17.70 19.04 -17.91
CA SER A 442 17.04 20.34 -18.11
C SER A 442 16.59 20.56 -19.56
N GLY A 443 15.31 20.89 -19.75
CA GLY A 443 14.70 21.12 -21.05
C GLY A 443 14.51 19.88 -21.95
N THR A 444 14.76 18.66 -21.44
CA THR A 444 14.60 17.41 -22.21
C THR A 444 13.37 16.60 -21.80
N THR A 445 12.87 15.75 -22.69
CA THR A 445 11.81 14.79 -22.36
C THR A 445 12.36 13.63 -21.52
N PRO A 446 11.54 13.02 -20.64
CA PRO A 446 11.98 11.89 -19.81
C PRO A 446 12.54 10.73 -20.61
N ARG A 447 13.71 10.22 -20.20
CA ARG A 447 14.33 9.03 -20.81
C ARG A 447 14.13 7.82 -19.90
N PHE A 448 13.47 6.79 -20.42
CA PHE A 448 13.10 5.58 -19.68
C PHE A 448 14.14 4.48 -19.86
N PHE A 449 14.62 3.91 -18.76
CA PHE A 449 15.57 2.81 -18.73
C PHE A 449 14.90 1.58 -18.11
N GLN A 450 14.46 0.68 -18.98
CA GLN A 450 13.74 -0.53 -18.59
C GLN A 450 14.68 -1.72 -18.35
N TYR A 451 14.38 -2.51 -17.33
CA TYR A 451 15.14 -3.70 -16.95
C TYR A 451 14.21 -4.81 -16.42
N GLN A 452 14.78 -5.98 -16.18
CA GLN A 452 14.10 -7.11 -15.57
C GLN A 452 15.18 -8.00 -14.95
N VAL A 453 15.08 -8.29 -13.65
CA VAL A 453 15.93 -9.30 -13.00
C VAL A 453 15.51 -10.68 -13.50
N THR A 454 16.47 -11.56 -13.76
CA THR A 454 16.21 -12.94 -14.19
C THR A 454 17.21 -13.88 -13.52
N LYS A 455 16.72 -14.98 -12.95
CA LYS A 455 17.57 -16.02 -12.34
C LYS A 455 18.36 -16.82 -13.37
N ALA A 456 17.93 -16.79 -14.63
CA ALA A 456 18.59 -17.43 -15.76
C ALA A 456 19.28 -16.40 -16.66
N THR A 457 20.37 -16.80 -17.30
CA THR A 457 21.10 -16.01 -18.32
C THR A 457 20.38 -15.91 -19.67
N CYS A 458 19.32 -16.69 -19.88
CA CYS A 458 18.52 -16.70 -21.11
C CYS A 458 17.06 -16.33 -20.80
N PHE A 459 16.53 -15.34 -21.52
CA PHE A 459 15.13 -14.92 -21.39
C PHE A 459 14.18 -16.02 -21.86
N GLN A 460 13.26 -16.45 -21.00
CA GLN A 460 12.18 -17.34 -21.39
C GLN A 460 11.31 -16.71 -22.50
N PRO A 461 10.88 -17.49 -23.51
CA PRO A 461 9.98 -17.00 -24.55
C PRO A 461 8.69 -16.40 -23.97
N LEU A 462 8.16 -15.32 -24.58
CA LEU A 462 6.95 -14.63 -24.10
C LEU A 462 5.78 -15.58 -23.80
N ARG A 463 5.58 -16.63 -24.61
CA ARG A 463 4.54 -17.65 -24.40
C ARG A 463 4.67 -18.35 -23.03
N GLN A 464 5.89 -18.67 -22.61
CA GLN A 464 6.16 -19.38 -21.37
C GLN A 464 5.93 -18.46 -20.17
N ARG A 465 6.48 -17.24 -20.20
CA ARG A 465 6.24 -16.22 -19.17
C ARG A 465 4.75 -15.92 -18.96
N VAL A 466 4.01 -15.70 -20.05
CA VAL A 466 2.54 -15.50 -19.98
C VAL A 466 1.82 -16.71 -19.41
N HIS A 467 2.28 -17.95 -19.68
CA HIS A 467 1.66 -19.15 -19.12
C HIS A 467 1.95 -19.31 -17.63
N THR A 468 3.19 -19.10 -17.17
CA THR A 468 3.54 -19.12 -15.73
C THR A 468 2.70 -18.10 -14.97
N MET A 469 2.69 -16.85 -15.44
CA MET A 469 1.93 -15.76 -14.82
C MET A 469 0.41 -16.02 -14.82
N GLU A 470 -0.16 -16.54 -15.89
CA GLU A 470 -1.59 -16.91 -15.96
C GLU A 470 -1.92 -18.05 -14.99
N ASN A 471 -1.07 -19.06 -14.86
CA ASN A 471 -1.25 -20.16 -13.89
C ASN A 471 -1.22 -19.62 -12.44
N SER A 472 -0.26 -18.76 -12.10
CA SER A 472 -0.14 -18.14 -10.77
C SER A 472 -1.33 -17.22 -10.47
N ALA A 473 -1.76 -16.40 -11.43
CA ALA A 473 -2.96 -15.56 -11.28
C ALA A 473 -4.24 -16.40 -11.03
N ILE A 474 -4.45 -17.45 -11.83
CA ILE A 474 -5.58 -18.37 -11.65
C ILE A 474 -5.51 -19.10 -10.30
N LYS A 475 -4.30 -19.44 -9.81
CA LYS A 475 -4.12 -20.06 -8.49
C LYS A 475 -4.58 -19.14 -7.35
N ILE A 476 -4.08 -17.91 -7.29
CA ILE A 476 -4.47 -16.96 -6.22
C ILE A 476 -5.97 -16.61 -6.32
N LEU A 477 -6.50 -16.47 -7.55
CA LEU A 477 -7.93 -16.25 -7.75
C LEU A 477 -8.78 -17.42 -7.20
N ARG A 478 -8.34 -18.67 -7.40
CA ARG A 478 -9.00 -19.86 -6.84
C ARG A 478 -8.92 -19.91 -5.31
N GLU A 479 -7.83 -19.49 -4.70
CA GLU A 479 -7.70 -19.35 -3.25
C GLU A 479 -8.71 -18.32 -2.70
N ARG A 480 -8.89 -17.17 -3.38
CA ARG A 480 -9.91 -16.16 -3.05
C ARG A 480 -11.35 -16.64 -3.27
N VAL A 481 -11.57 -17.52 -4.24
CA VAL A 481 -12.87 -18.20 -4.45
C VAL A 481 -13.18 -19.17 -3.31
N ILE A 482 -12.20 -19.89 -2.76
CA ILE A 482 -12.39 -20.77 -1.60
C ILE A 482 -12.76 -19.96 -0.35
N SER A 483 -12.12 -18.82 -0.07
CA SER A 483 -12.39 -18.06 1.17
C SER A 483 -13.80 -17.43 1.26
N ARG A 484 -14.60 -17.55 0.19
CA ARG A 484 -16.03 -17.19 0.12
C ARG A 484 -16.92 -18.36 -0.31
N LYS A 485 -16.48 -19.61 -0.18
CA LYS A 485 -17.15 -20.81 -0.73
C LYS A 485 -18.61 -20.95 -0.29
N SER A 486 -18.94 -20.81 0.99
CA SER A 486 -20.31 -20.95 1.50
C SER A 486 -21.22 -19.82 1.01
N ASP A 487 -20.70 -18.59 0.99
CA ASP A 487 -21.42 -17.43 0.47
C ASP A 487 -21.71 -17.59 -1.04
N LEU A 488 -20.74 -18.10 -1.81
CA LEU A 488 -20.90 -18.44 -3.23
C LEU A 488 -21.89 -19.59 -3.44
N ILE A 489 -21.81 -20.68 -2.68
CA ILE A 489 -22.76 -21.81 -2.78
C ILE A 489 -24.19 -21.32 -2.51
N ARG A 490 -24.40 -20.48 -1.49
CA ARG A 490 -25.71 -19.87 -1.22
C ARG A 490 -26.18 -19.00 -2.39
N ALA A 491 -25.31 -18.16 -2.94
CA ALA A 491 -25.64 -17.31 -4.09
C ALA A 491 -25.99 -18.14 -5.35
N PHE A 492 -25.25 -19.20 -5.64
CA PHE A 492 -25.54 -20.11 -6.75
C PHE A 492 -26.88 -20.84 -6.56
N GLN A 493 -27.16 -21.35 -5.36
CA GLN A 493 -28.42 -22.03 -5.04
C GLN A 493 -29.64 -21.10 -5.14
N LEU A 494 -29.50 -19.81 -4.81
CA LEU A 494 -30.56 -18.82 -4.99
C LEU A 494 -30.89 -18.57 -6.47
N GLN A 495 -29.90 -18.67 -7.37
CA GLN A 495 -30.08 -18.53 -8.82
C GLN A 495 -30.53 -19.85 -9.50
N ASP A 496 -30.16 -21.00 -8.96
CA ASP A 496 -30.56 -22.33 -9.46
C ASP A 496 -31.93 -22.74 -8.91
N HIS A 497 -32.98 -22.02 -9.31
CA HIS A 497 -34.37 -22.28 -8.91
C HIS A 497 -34.84 -23.72 -9.21
N ARG A 498 -34.16 -24.44 -10.12
CA ARG A 498 -34.49 -25.81 -10.52
C ARG A 498 -33.68 -26.88 -9.76
N LYS A 499 -32.74 -26.47 -8.89
CA LYS A 499 -31.79 -27.36 -8.19
C LYS A 499 -31.08 -28.34 -9.14
N SER A 500 -30.73 -27.82 -10.31
CA SER A 500 -30.13 -28.56 -11.42
C SER A 500 -28.61 -28.78 -11.29
N GLY A 501 -27.95 -28.09 -10.35
CA GLY A 501 -26.48 -28.05 -10.25
C GLY A 501 -25.82 -27.16 -11.31
N LYS A 502 -26.61 -26.41 -12.09
CA LYS A 502 -26.17 -25.65 -13.27
C LYS A 502 -26.71 -24.22 -13.30
N LEU A 503 -25.90 -23.32 -13.85
CA LEU A 503 -26.25 -21.91 -14.09
C LEU A 503 -25.80 -21.48 -15.49
N SER A 504 -26.41 -20.45 -16.06
CA SER A 504 -25.81 -19.80 -17.24
C SER A 504 -24.49 -19.10 -16.88
N VAL A 505 -23.56 -18.96 -17.82
CA VAL A 505 -22.29 -18.23 -17.62
C VAL A 505 -22.53 -16.81 -17.08
N SER A 506 -23.61 -16.15 -17.51
CA SER A 506 -23.99 -14.81 -17.04
C SER A 506 -24.42 -14.79 -15.56
N GLN A 507 -25.24 -15.77 -15.13
CA GLN A 507 -25.68 -15.87 -13.73
C GLN A 507 -24.51 -16.25 -12.81
N TRP A 508 -23.68 -17.21 -13.22
CA TRP A 508 -22.48 -17.58 -12.48
C TRP A 508 -21.53 -16.38 -12.34
N ALA A 509 -21.25 -15.66 -13.43
CA ALA A 509 -20.40 -14.48 -13.39
C ALA A 509 -20.92 -13.39 -12.45
N PHE A 510 -22.23 -13.13 -12.46
CA PHE A 510 -22.89 -12.19 -11.53
C PHE A 510 -22.74 -12.60 -10.06
N CYS A 511 -22.89 -13.89 -9.74
CA CYS A 511 -22.64 -14.40 -8.39
C CYS A 511 -21.18 -14.23 -7.95
N MET A 512 -20.23 -14.50 -8.84
CA MET A 512 -18.80 -14.34 -8.55
C MET A 512 -18.44 -12.87 -8.30
N GLU A 513 -18.92 -11.96 -9.15
CA GLU A 513 -18.72 -10.51 -9.05
C GLU A 513 -19.27 -9.96 -7.73
N ASN A 514 -20.53 -10.26 -7.39
CA ASN A 514 -21.18 -9.73 -6.19
C ASN A 514 -20.59 -10.26 -4.88
N ILE A 515 -20.19 -11.53 -4.82
CA ILE A 515 -19.74 -12.17 -3.56
C ILE A 515 -18.24 -11.93 -3.30
N LEU A 516 -17.43 -11.81 -4.36
CA LEU A 516 -16.00 -11.58 -4.24
C LEU A 516 -15.62 -10.11 -4.28
N GLY A 517 -16.48 -9.24 -4.83
CA GLY A 517 -16.23 -7.79 -4.98
C GLY A 517 -15.14 -7.44 -6.00
N LEU A 518 -14.63 -8.43 -6.75
CA LEU A 518 -13.54 -8.23 -7.71
C LEU A 518 -14.09 -7.84 -9.09
N ASN A 519 -13.68 -6.67 -9.58
CA ASN A 519 -13.99 -6.14 -10.90
C ASN A 519 -13.21 -6.88 -12.01
N LEU A 520 -13.57 -8.14 -12.25
CA LEU A 520 -12.92 -9.03 -13.19
C LEU A 520 -13.84 -9.39 -14.36
N PRO A 521 -13.30 -9.70 -15.55
CA PRO A 521 -14.08 -10.16 -16.70
C PRO A 521 -14.49 -11.64 -16.52
N TRP A 522 -15.29 -11.92 -15.50
CA TRP A 522 -15.67 -13.27 -15.04
C TRP A 522 -16.16 -14.17 -16.16
N ARG A 523 -16.99 -13.65 -17.08
CA ARG A 523 -17.49 -14.40 -18.24
C ARG A 523 -16.35 -14.98 -19.11
N SER A 524 -15.27 -14.22 -19.31
CA SER A 524 -14.08 -14.67 -20.06
C SER A 524 -13.24 -15.66 -19.24
N LEU A 525 -13.13 -15.43 -17.93
CA LEU A 525 -12.37 -16.29 -17.01
C LEU A 525 -13.03 -17.66 -16.74
N SER A 526 -14.34 -17.78 -16.95
CA SER A 526 -15.11 -19.02 -16.76
C SER A 526 -14.43 -20.26 -17.35
N SER A 527 -13.93 -20.15 -18.58
CA SER A 527 -13.22 -21.23 -19.30
C SER A 527 -11.99 -21.82 -18.59
N ASN A 528 -11.38 -21.09 -17.65
CA ASN A 528 -10.23 -21.53 -16.85
C ASN A 528 -10.60 -21.90 -15.39
N LEU A 529 -11.84 -21.60 -14.97
CA LEU A 529 -12.29 -21.69 -13.58
C LEU A 529 -13.40 -22.73 -13.36
N VAL A 530 -14.20 -23.04 -14.38
CA VAL A 530 -15.37 -23.92 -14.28
C VAL A 530 -15.56 -24.81 -15.51
N ASN A 531 -16.20 -25.96 -15.29
CA ASN A 531 -16.69 -26.82 -16.36
C ASN A 531 -17.94 -26.18 -16.99
N ILE A 532 -17.94 -26.09 -18.32
CA ILE A 532 -19.08 -25.63 -19.13
C ILE A 532 -19.59 -26.82 -19.95
N ASP A 533 -20.89 -27.10 -19.88
CA ASP A 533 -21.52 -28.19 -20.61
C ASP A 533 -21.76 -27.88 -22.10
N GLN A 534 -22.17 -28.89 -22.87
CA GLN A 534 -22.43 -28.77 -24.31
C GLN A 534 -23.52 -27.74 -24.66
N ASN A 535 -24.35 -27.36 -23.69
CA ASN A 535 -25.43 -26.37 -23.84
C ASN A 535 -24.98 -24.96 -23.38
N GLY A 536 -23.73 -24.77 -22.98
CA GLY A 536 -23.18 -23.50 -22.50
C GLY A 536 -23.48 -23.17 -21.04
N ASN A 537 -23.90 -24.15 -20.22
CA ASN A 537 -24.17 -23.94 -18.80
C ASN A 537 -22.98 -24.34 -17.94
N VAL A 538 -22.72 -23.54 -16.91
CA VAL A 538 -21.70 -23.75 -15.88
C VAL A 538 -22.21 -24.75 -14.85
N GLU A 539 -21.46 -25.83 -14.62
CA GLU A 539 -21.61 -26.70 -13.45
C GLU A 539 -21.00 -25.98 -12.24
N TYR A 540 -21.79 -25.24 -11.46
CA TYR A 540 -21.23 -24.24 -10.53
C TYR A 540 -20.41 -24.84 -9.38
N MET A 541 -20.64 -26.10 -9.01
CA MET A 541 -19.81 -26.80 -8.02
C MET A 541 -18.38 -27.06 -8.53
N SER A 542 -18.16 -27.08 -9.86
CA SER A 542 -16.82 -27.21 -10.45
C SER A 542 -15.90 -26.01 -10.15
N SER A 543 -16.45 -24.86 -9.72
CA SER A 543 -15.69 -23.70 -9.23
C SER A 543 -14.74 -24.03 -8.06
N PHE A 544 -14.94 -25.18 -7.40
CA PHE A 544 -14.18 -25.63 -6.23
C PHE A 544 -13.38 -26.91 -6.47
N HIS A 545 -13.37 -27.47 -7.69
CA HIS A 545 -12.61 -28.69 -8.01
C HIS A 545 -11.13 -28.39 -8.30
N ASN A 546 -10.25 -29.38 -8.07
CA ASN A 546 -8.80 -29.35 -8.35
C ASN A 546 -7.97 -28.34 -7.53
N ILE A 547 -8.14 -28.31 -6.21
CA ILE A 547 -7.28 -27.55 -5.30
C ILE A 547 -6.79 -28.50 -4.19
N HIS A 548 -5.56 -28.98 -4.34
CA HIS A 548 -4.90 -29.79 -3.31
C HIS A 548 -4.48 -28.87 -2.17
N ILE A 549 -5.30 -28.82 -1.12
CA ILE A 549 -4.96 -28.15 0.14
C ILE A 549 -4.00 -29.07 0.88
N GLU A 550 -2.76 -28.65 1.10
CA GLU A 550 -1.85 -29.38 1.99
C GLU A 550 -2.40 -29.33 3.42
N LYS A 551 -2.85 -30.50 3.89
CA LYS A 551 -3.57 -30.78 5.14
C LYS A 551 -5.04 -30.28 5.19
N PRO A 552 -6.03 -31.20 5.15
CA PRO A 552 -7.38 -30.88 5.58
C PRO A 552 -7.44 -30.81 7.12
N VAL A 553 -7.87 -29.67 7.66
CA VAL A 553 -8.46 -29.63 9.00
C VAL A 553 -9.84 -30.29 8.91
N GLN A 554 -10.19 -31.14 9.87
CA GLN A 554 -11.45 -31.89 9.87
C GLN A 554 -12.68 -30.95 9.85
N GLU A 555 -13.80 -31.47 9.35
CA GLU A 555 -15.04 -30.75 9.11
C GLU A 555 -15.67 -30.16 10.38
N ALA A 556 -15.22 -28.98 10.78
CA ALA A 556 -15.82 -28.15 11.82
C ALA A 556 -16.35 -26.85 11.20
N HIS A 557 -17.68 -26.73 11.12
CA HIS A 557 -18.45 -25.53 10.73
C HIS A 557 -17.82 -24.64 9.62
N SER A 558 -18.18 -24.92 8.36
CA SER A 558 -17.71 -24.24 7.14
C SER A 558 -17.65 -22.71 7.23
N THR A 559 -18.59 -22.07 7.93
CA THR A 559 -18.63 -20.62 8.12
C THR A 559 -17.50 -20.09 9.02
N LEU A 560 -17.14 -20.79 10.10
CA LEU A 560 -16.00 -20.41 10.94
C LEU A 560 -14.68 -20.62 10.22
N VAL A 561 -14.54 -21.73 9.49
CA VAL A 561 -13.35 -22.01 8.67
C VAL A 561 -13.19 -20.96 7.56
N GLU A 562 -14.28 -20.49 6.95
CA GLU A 562 -14.22 -19.41 5.97
C GLU A 562 -13.95 -18.03 6.60
N THR A 563 -14.50 -17.72 7.78
CA THR A 563 -14.14 -16.49 8.51
C THR A 563 -12.67 -16.50 8.93
N LEU A 564 -12.14 -17.66 9.34
CA LEU A 564 -10.72 -17.90 9.53
C LEU A 564 -9.96 -17.65 8.21
N TYR A 565 -10.26 -18.34 7.10
CA TYR A 565 -9.56 -18.08 5.82
C TYR A 565 -9.69 -16.63 5.29
N ARG A 566 -10.71 -15.88 5.71
CA ARG A 566 -11.02 -14.51 5.25
C ARG A 566 -10.23 -13.43 5.97
N TYR A 567 -10.01 -13.58 7.27
CA TYR A 567 -9.37 -12.56 8.11
C TYR A 567 -8.26 -13.12 9.01
N ARG A 568 -7.91 -14.41 8.92
CA ARG A 568 -6.88 -15.00 9.78
C ARG A 568 -5.55 -14.29 9.65
N SER A 569 -5.05 -13.97 8.45
CA SER A 569 -3.81 -13.20 8.34
C SER A 569 -3.89 -11.91 9.14
N ASP A 570 -4.94 -11.12 8.91
CA ASP A 570 -5.07 -9.76 9.43
C ASP A 570 -5.30 -9.77 10.95
N LEU A 571 -6.17 -10.67 11.44
CA LEU A 571 -6.45 -10.85 12.86
C LEU A 571 -5.32 -11.57 13.59
N GLU A 572 -4.61 -12.54 12.98
CA GLU A 572 -3.44 -13.22 13.58
C GLU A 572 -2.28 -12.24 13.68
N ILE A 573 -2.14 -11.32 12.73
CA ILE A 573 -1.17 -10.21 12.82
C ILE A 573 -1.55 -9.22 13.94
N ILE A 574 -2.81 -8.77 14.02
CA ILE A 574 -3.26 -7.87 15.12
C ILE A 574 -3.13 -8.59 16.47
N PHE A 575 -3.53 -9.86 16.56
CA PHE A 575 -3.41 -10.69 17.74
C PHE A 575 -1.94 -10.80 18.17
N ASN A 576 -1.01 -11.13 17.27
CA ASN A 576 0.43 -11.18 17.54
C ASN A 576 1.06 -9.80 17.84
N ALA A 577 0.39 -8.69 17.53
CA ALA A 577 0.81 -7.34 17.92
C ALA A 577 0.38 -7.02 19.37
N ILE A 578 -0.71 -7.63 19.84
CA ILE A 578 -1.23 -7.50 21.21
C ILE A 578 -0.57 -8.53 22.12
N ASP A 579 -0.44 -9.79 21.70
CA ASP A 579 0.31 -10.89 22.31
C ASP A 579 1.81 -10.58 22.22
N THR A 580 2.26 -9.77 23.17
CA THR A 580 3.60 -9.25 23.27
C THR A 580 4.59 -10.27 23.82
N ASP A 581 4.15 -11.23 24.64
CA ASP A 581 4.98 -12.31 25.18
C ASP A 581 5.04 -13.55 24.26
N HIS A 582 4.18 -13.60 23.23
CA HIS A 582 4.04 -14.69 22.27
C HIS A 582 3.56 -16.01 22.90
N SER A 583 2.74 -15.91 23.96
CA SER A 583 2.10 -17.05 24.63
C SER A 583 0.99 -17.70 23.80
N GLY A 584 0.46 -17.02 22.77
CA GLY A 584 -0.70 -17.45 21.99
C GLY A 584 -2.04 -17.10 22.65
N LEU A 585 -2.02 -16.30 23.72
CA LEU A 585 -3.17 -15.80 24.46
C LEU A 585 -2.97 -14.29 24.69
N ILE A 586 -3.98 -13.47 24.44
CA ILE A 586 -3.90 -12.05 24.84
C ILE A 586 -4.22 -11.97 26.33
N SER A 587 -3.23 -11.64 27.16
CA SER A 587 -3.46 -11.39 28.57
C SER A 587 -4.27 -10.11 28.80
N MET A 588 -4.93 -10.02 29.95
CA MET A 588 -5.68 -8.82 30.35
C MET A 588 -4.79 -7.56 30.46
N GLU A 589 -3.49 -7.75 30.69
CA GLU A 589 -2.49 -6.69 30.80
C GLU A 589 -2.01 -6.22 29.42
N GLU A 590 -1.87 -7.13 28.47
CA GLU A 590 -1.55 -6.84 27.06
C GLU A 590 -2.72 -6.20 26.33
N PHE A 591 -3.94 -6.66 26.56
CA PHE A 591 -5.13 -5.99 26.06
C PHE A 591 -5.19 -4.55 26.56
N ARG A 592 -4.98 -4.30 27.86
CA ARG A 592 -4.83 -2.94 28.41
C ARG A 592 -3.65 -2.18 27.82
N ALA A 593 -2.52 -2.82 27.56
CA ALA A 593 -1.34 -2.16 26.98
C ALA A 593 -1.62 -1.71 25.54
N MET A 594 -2.29 -2.54 24.73
CA MET A 594 -2.80 -2.14 23.42
C MET A 594 -3.81 -1.00 23.56
N TRP A 595 -4.84 -1.11 24.41
CA TRP A 595 -5.81 -0.02 24.59
C TRP A 595 -5.20 1.26 25.16
N LYS A 596 -4.05 1.19 25.86
CA LYS A 596 -3.25 2.35 26.29
C LYS A 596 -2.39 2.95 25.17
N LEU A 597 -1.85 2.12 24.27
CA LEU A 597 -1.23 2.58 23.03
C LEU A 597 -2.26 3.27 22.13
N PHE A 598 -3.44 2.66 21.94
CA PHE A 598 -4.55 3.29 21.24
C PHE A 598 -4.99 4.58 21.95
N SER A 599 -5.33 4.58 23.25
CA SER A 599 -5.78 5.82 23.93
C SER A 599 -4.76 6.96 23.87
N SER A 600 -3.46 6.64 23.93
CA SER A 600 -2.38 7.64 23.77
C SER A 600 -2.18 8.14 22.34
N HIS A 601 -2.43 7.33 21.30
CA HIS A 601 -2.34 7.75 19.90
C HIS A 601 -3.61 8.46 19.39
N TYR A 602 -4.79 8.08 19.88
CA TYR A 602 -6.09 8.65 19.47
C TYR A 602 -6.60 9.75 20.43
N ASN A 603 -5.87 10.04 21.52
CA ASN A 603 -6.20 11.05 22.54
C ASN A 603 -7.58 10.84 23.21
N VAL A 604 -8.01 9.57 23.32
CA VAL A 604 -9.29 9.17 23.93
C VAL A 604 -9.04 8.62 25.33
N LEU A 605 -9.51 9.29 26.38
CA LEU A 605 -9.49 8.70 27.72
C LEU A 605 -10.53 7.58 27.83
N ILE A 606 -10.06 6.35 27.93
CA ILE A 606 -10.86 5.18 28.33
C ILE A 606 -10.45 4.82 29.76
N ASP A 607 -11.41 4.74 30.67
CA ASP A 607 -11.17 4.26 32.04
C ASP A 607 -10.82 2.76 32.03
N ASP A 608 -9.85 2.35 32.85
CA ASP A 608 -9.37 0.96 32.92
C ASP A 608 -10.51 -0.02 33.26
N SER A 609 -11.56 0.41 33.98
CA SER A 609 -12.73 -0.44 34.25
C SER A 609 -13.58 -0.73 33.01
N GLN A 610 -13.56 0.14 32.00
CA GLN A 610 -14.28 -0.08 30.74
C GLN A 610 -13.49 -0.98 29.79
N VAL A 611 -12.17 -0.82 29.72
CA VAL A 611 -11.27 -1.76 29.01
C VAL A 611 -11.44 -3.18 29.56
N ASN A 612 -11.50 -3.31 30.90
CA ASN A 612 -11.77 -4.59 31.56
C ASN A 612 -13.15 -5.16 31.22
N LYS A 613 -14.19 -4.33 31.13
CA LYS A 613 -15.53 -4.82 30.71
C LYS A 613 -15.51 -5.33 29.27
N LEU A 614 -14.86 -4.62 28.35
CA LEU A 614 -14.74 -5.05 26.96
C LEU A 614 -13.98 -6.37 26.86
N ALA A 615 -12.86 -6.49 27.56
CA ALA A 615 -12.07 -7.72 27.61
C ALA A 615 -12.87 -8.90 28.18
N ASN A 616 -13.59 -8.70 29.29
CA ASN A 616 -14.46 -9.70 29.91
C ASN A 616 -15.72 -10.06 29.08
N ILE A 617 -16.01 -9.30 28.02
CA ILE A 617 -17.05 -9.62 27.03
C ILE A 617 -16.45 -10.44 25.86
N MET A 618 -15.16 -10.23 25.57
CA MET A 618 -14.42 -10.97 24.55
C MET A 618 -13.92 -12.33 25.06
N ASP A 619 -13.49 -12.42 26.32
CA ASP A 619 -13.23 -13.66 27.05
C ASP A 619 -14.57 -14.40 27.28
N LEU A 620 -14.87 -15.38 26.42
CA LEU A 620 -16.12 -16.13 26.43
C LEU A 620 -16.06 -17.34 27.37
N ASN A 621 -14.86 -17.89 27.55
CA ASN A 621 -14.62 -19.09 28.34
C ASN A 621 -14.39 -18.76 29.85
N LYS A 622 -14.01 -17.51 30.15
CA LYS A 622 -13.71 -16.91 31.46
C LYS A 622 -12.41 -17.39 32.13
N ASP A 623 -11.38 -17.66 31.34
CA ASP A 623 -10.03 -17.99 31.83
C ASP A 623 -9.19 -16.76 32.21
N GLY A 624 -9.65 -15.54 31.89
CA GLY A 624 -8.97 -14.28 32.18
C GLY A 624 -8.01 -13.81 31.09
N SER A 625 -7.92 -14.53 29.99
CA SER A 625 -7.21 -14.18 28.76
C SER A 625 -8.19 -14.17 27.58
N ILE A 626 -7.74 -13.73 26.40
CA ILE A 626 -8.54 -13.78 25.17
C ILE A 626 -7.80 -14.67 24.17
N ASP A 627 -8.39 -15.82 23.82
CA ASP A 627 -7.82 -16.70 22.80
C ASP A 627 -8.08 -16.17 21.37
N PHE A 628 -7.37 -16.72 20.38
CA PHE A 628 -7.49 -16.26 18.99
C PHE A 628 -8.90 -16.45 18.39
N ASN A 629 -9.64 -17.48 18.79
CA ASN A 629 -11.01 -17.73 18.34
C ASN A 629 -12.02 -16.80 19.03
N GLU A 630 -11.76 -16.42 20.28
CA GLU A 630 -12.54 -15.45 21.04
C GLU A 630 -12.39 -14.04 20.48
N PHE A 631 -11.15 -13.62 20.21
CA PHE A 631 -10.81 -12.40 19.48
C PHE A 631 -11.54 -12.34 18.12
N LEU A 632 -11.54 -13.45 17.37
CA LEU A 632 -12.19 -13.56 16.07
C LEU A 632 -13.73 -13.57 16.14
N LYS A 633 -14.33 -14.12 17.21
CA LYS A 633 -15.79 -14.07 17.43
C LYS A 633 -16.28 -12.66 17.72
N ALA A 634 -15.53 -11.88 18.51
CA ALA A 634 -15.87 -10.48 18.77
C ALA A 634 -15.95 -9.68 17.45
N PHE A 635 -14.98 -9.88 16.56
CA PHE A 635 -14.95 -9.27 15.23
C PHE A 635 -16.15 -9.67 14.35
N TYR A 636 -16.53 -10.95 14.38
CA TYR A 636 -17.66 -11.49 13.59
C TYR A 636 -19.02 -10.87 13.96
N VAL A 637 -19.24 -10.54 15.24
CA VAL A 637 -20.50 -9.92 15.70
C VAL A 637 -20.68 -8.53 15.11
N VAL A 638 -19.62 -7.73 15.03
CA VAL A 638 -19.71 -6.33 14.61
C VAL A 638 -19.94 -6.21 13.09
N HIS A 639 -19.26 -7.01 12.27
CA HIS A 639 -19.47 -7.05 10.82
C HIS A 639 -20.93 -7.40 10.44
N ARG A 640 -21.59 -8.28 11.22
CA ARG A 640 -23.03 -8.57 11.00
C ARG A 640 -23.93 -7.38 11.34
N TYR A 641 -23.48 -6.47 12.18
CA TYR A 641 -24.22 -5.27 12.57
C TYR A 641 -24.15 -4.19 11.48
N GLU A 642 -22.99 -4.03 10.84
CA GLU A 642 -22.80 -3.10 9.71
C GLU A 642 -23.57 -3.53 8.45
N ASP A 643 -23.57 -4.83 8.11
CA ASP A 643 -24.34 -5.34 6.97
C ASP A 643 -25.86 -5.17 7.13
N LEU A 644 -26.36 -5.04 8.37
CA LEU A 644 -27.77 -4.71 8.67
C LEU A 644 -28.08 -3.21 8.56
N MET A 645 -27.06 -2.34 8.47
CA MET A 645 -27.21 -0.89 8.40
C MET A 645 -26.99 -0.31 7.00
N LYS A 646 -26.59 -1.12 6.02
CA LYS A 646 -26.59 -0.73 4.60
C LYS A 646 -28.04 -0.58 4.13
N PRO A 647 -28.49 0.61 3.66
CA PRO A 647 -29.84 0.76 3.15
C PRO A 647 -30.03 -0.08 1.88
N ASP A 648 -31.12 -0.84 1.81
CA ASP A 648 -31.49 -1.64 0.64
C ASP A 648 -31.65 -0.75 -0.60
N VAL A 649 -30.64 -0.74 -1.48
CA VAL A 649 -30.72 -0.12 -2.82
C VAL A 649 -31.48 -1.05 -3.79
N THR A 650 -32.64 -1.53 -3.34
CA THR A 650 -33.60 -2.34 -4.11
C THR A 650 -35.03 -1.97 -3.74
N ASN A 651 -35.39 -0.69 -3.81
CA ASN A 651 -36.78 -0.22 -3.97
C ASN A 651 -36.85 1.24 -4.47
N LEU A 652 -36.53 1.44 -5.75
CA LEU A 652 -37.10 2.51 -6.56
C LEU A 652 -37.62 1.86 -7.84
N GLY A 653 -38.95 1.77 -7.94
CA GLY A 653 -39.69 1.42 -9.16
C GLY A 653 -40.15 2.65 -9.92
#